data_AF-A0A6J2WHJ5-F1
#
_entry.id   AF-A0A6J2WHJ5-F1
#
_cell.length_a   1.000
_cell.length_b   1.000
_cell.length_c   1.000
_cell.angle_alpha   90.00
_cell.angle_beta   90.00
_cell.angle_gamma   90.00
#
_symmetry.space_group_name_H-M   'P 1'
#
loop_
_entity.id
_entity.type
_entity.pdbx_description
1 polymer ?
#
loop_
_entity_poly.entity_id
_entity_poly.type
_entity_poly.pdbx_seq_one_letter_code
_entity_poly.pdbx_strand_id
1 'polypeptide(L)'
;MDDRELLVAEAAPALGAASLSAEPPTAGDGGGAHAAVYSAFRYSVVDRLSACCHGGAKMAVLAYSLGKREINQYFSIKNAKLLSLAAVILLTVFHSASRYYGGSDTCEWLLSNGRFLGENVWQPDGCMMHKYKSTEAKTCLKHKKIAFVGDSRIRQLFYAYIRIINPESREDGNKHENIPYAESSINVDFLWYPEVNNSMKEQLLSWTEGASPQPNVIIIGAATWSIKLHNGSNWALSQYKTNLTFIASPLEKLAERSEIYWVLQDPVHEETLNDNRKMITNEQIDNYNEAALNALSTSGRNTKASVKFLRATQQAAKETIAQSADGLHLPESTRDVGAMILMNSVCNKILRPIDGSCCQTVGSPSILQKLAGVLFLLAIVGFVVLHVLGYSRHRKSKPVSDVESGEEKKPPSAVTPLNTKGPFFAICKMGLIMAYFYLCDRADIFMKEQKFYTHSTFFIPLIYIFVLGIFYSENTKESKVLNREQTDEWKGWMQLVILIYHISGASAFIPVYMHVRVLVAAYLFQTGYGHFSFFWLKGDFGLYRVCQVLFRLNFLVVVLCLVMDRSYQFYYFVPLVTFWFVVIYITMAMWPQILQKKANGSGIWHLGILMKLLGLLLFICFFAYSQGFFEGIFSIWPISKLFELQGSIHEWWFRWKLDRFAVINGMLFALVYLVLQKCQLLSEGKGEPLFSNKISNCLLFVSVVSFMTYSIWASSCKNKTECNEMHPYISVVQILAFILIRNIPGYARSLYSSFFAWFGKISLELFICQYHIWLAADTKGILVLIPGNPSLNITISSFIFVCVAHEISQITNDLAQVAIPKETAPLLKRLLAAAVFLVVVLVLSQWEQNAGH
;
A
#
# COMPACT_ATOMS: atom_id res chain seq x y z
N MET A 1 34.50 20.84 -35.99
CA MET A 1 34.21 21.04 -37.42
C MET A 1 32.84 21.69 -37.47
N ASP A 2 32.90 23.01 -37.57
CA ASP A 2 31.97 23.99 -38.18
C ASP A 2 30.45 23.84 -38.03
N ASP A 3 29.66 24.89 -37.92
CA ASP A 3 29.82 26.29 -37.47
C ASP A 3 28.45 26.98 -37.67
N ARG A 4 28.34 28.17 -37.06
CA ARG A 4 27.35 29.26 -37.23
C ARG A 4 26.16 29.30 -36.27
N GLU A 5 25.75 30.42 -35.66
CA GLU A 5 26.25 31.78 -35.34
C GLU A 5 25.03 32.74 -35.29
N LEU A 6 24.97 33.52 -34.20
CA LEU A 6 24.66 34.97 -34.12
C LEU A 6 23.22 35.55 -34.08
N LEU A 7 22.86 36.20 -32.95
CA LEU A 7 22.88 37.69 -32.69
C LEU A 7 22.05 38.03 -31.40
N VAL A 8 22.61 38.55 -30.28
CA VAL A 8 22.97 39.97 -29.92
C VAL A 8 21.77 40.77 -29.35
N ALA A 9 21.78 41.61 -28.28
CA ALA A 9 22.80 42.28 -27.45
C ALA A 9 22.24 42.85 -26.10
N GLU A 10 23.21 43.24 -25.23
CA GLU A 10 23.24 44.32 -24.21
C GLU A 10 22.38 44.17 -22.92
N ALA A 11 22.85 44.43 -21.68
CA ALA A 11 23.93 45.31 -21.16
C ALA A 11 24.39 44.88 -19.74
N ALA A 12 25.62 45.26 -19.31
CA ALA A 12 26.31 44.85 -18.06
C ALA A 12 26.77 46.12 -17.25
N PRO A 13 27.70 46.11 -16.27
CA PRO A 13 27.95 45.29 -15.05
C PRO A 13 28.39 46.15 -13.82
N ALA A 14 28.83 45.52 -12.71
CA ALA A 14 30.02 45.85 -11.87
C ALA A 14 29.85 45.31 -10.42
N LEU A 15 30.83 44.86 -9.63
CA LEU A 15 32.24 44.43 -9.74
C LEU A 15 32.63 43.90 -8.34
N GLY A 16 33.61 43.00 -8.24
CA GLY A 16 34.13 42.47 -6.97
C GLY A 16 35.65 42.66 -6.80
N ALA A 17 36.07 42.68 -5.52
CA ALA A 17 37.35 42.29 -4.91
C ALA A 17 38.69 42.96 -5.30
N ALA A 18 39.48 43.42 -4.30
CA ALA A 18 40.76 42.82 -3.84
C ALA A 18 41.68 43.74 -2.98
N SER A 19 42.13 43.19 -1.83
CA SER A 19 43.46 43.19 -1.16
C SER A 19 44.42 44.41 -0.99
N LEU A 20 44.80 44.62 0.30
CA LEU A 20 46.14 44.75 0.96
C LEU A 20 47.09 45.98 0.80
N SER A 21 47.27 46.64 1.96
CA SER A 21 48.50 47.12 2.67
C SER A 21 49.47 48.18 2.10
N ALA A 22 49.64 49.28 2.85
CA ALA A 22 50.91 49.99 3.11
C ALA A 22 50.82 50.90 4.37
N GLU A 23 51.80 50.79 5.29
CA GLU A 23 52.12 51.66 6.44
C GLU A 23 53.25 52.68 6.06
N PRO A 24 53.81 53.51 6.99
CA PRO A 24 53.30 54.63 7.81
C PRO A 24 54.18 55.91 7.54
N PRO A 25 54.22 57.05 8.30
CA PRO A 25 54.77 57.12 9.68
C PRO A 25 54.29 58.28 10.63
N THR A 26 54.71 58.17 11.92
CA THR A 26 55.21 59.23 12.85
C THR A 26 54.31 60.29 13.52
N ALA A 27 54.19 60.18 14.86
CA ALA A 27 54.97 60.91 15.90
C ALA A 27 54.21 61.74 16.97
N GLY A 28 54.61 61.48 18.23
CA GLY A 28 54.62 62.38 19.40
C GLY A 28 53.42 62.24 20.37
N ASP A 29 53.56 62.20 21.69
CA ASP A 29 54.68 62.13 22.63
C ASP A 29 54.07 61.93 24.05
N GLY A 30 54.86 61.46 25.03
CA GLY A 30 54.62 61.78 26.45
C GLY A 30 54.07 60.70 27.42
N GLY A 31 54.96 59.82 27.88
CA GLY A 31 55.30 59.67 29.31
C GLY A 31 54.38 58.94 30.31
N GLY A 32 54.94 57.91 30.97
CA GLY A 32 54.80 57.79 32.44
C GLY A 32 54.22 56.50 33.07
N ALA A 33 55.09 55.50 33.23
CA ALA A 33 55.23 54.58 34.39
C ALA A 33 53.99 53.98 35.10
N HIS A 34 53.77 52.70 34.82
CA HIS A 34 53.57 51.55 35.72
C HIS A 34 52.97 51.69 37.14
N ALA A 35 51.96 50.82 37.32
CA ALA A 35 51.67 49.94 38.46
C ALA A 35 50.89 50.52 39.65
N ALA A 36 49.61 50.16 39.74
CA ALA A 36 49.11 49.25 40.78
C ALA A 36 47.56 49.18 40.78
N VAL A 37 47.04 47.96 40.97
CA VAL A 37 45.70 47.61 41.48
C VAL A 37 44.49 47.77 40.52
N TYR A 38 44.12 46.62 39.97
CA TYR A 38 42.91 46.33 39.19
C TYR A 38 41.64 46.39 40.05
N SER A 39 40.71 47.31 39.74
CA SER A 39 39.24 47.12 39.82
C SER A 39 38.52 48.46 39.68
N ALA A 40 37.97 48.73 38.49
CA ALA A 40 36.69 49.40 38.23
C ALA A 40 36.75 50.16 36.89
N PHE A 41 36.06 49.61 35.88
CA PHE A 41 35.22 50.31 34.89
C PHE A 41 35.15 49.45 33.63
N ARG A 42 33.93 49.01 33.27
CA ARG A 42 33.44 48.96 31.89
C ARG A 42 31.94 48.64 31.92
N TYR A 43 31.15 49.71 32.09
CA TYR A 43 29.81 49.74 31.50
C TYR A 43 30.00 49.51 30.00
N SER A 44 29.56 48.37 29.50
CA SER A 44 29.71 47.99 28.09
C SER A 44 28.35 47.90 27.43
N VAL A 45 28.33 48.35 26.18
CA VAL A 45 27.29 48.42 25.15
C VAL A 45 26.41 47.14 25.00
N VAL A 46 26.76 46.05 25.67
CA VAL A 46 26.04 44.77 25.71
C VAL A 46 24.65 44.89 26.36
N ASP A 47 24.47 45.74 27.38
CA ASP A 47 23.15 45.88 28.04
C ASP A 47 22.10 46.59 27.18
N ARG A 48 22.51 47.47 26.24
CA ARG A 48 21.58 48.10 25.29
C ARG A 48 21.22 47.20 24.10
N LEU A 49 22.09 46.26 23.73
CA LEU A 49 21.81 45.28 22.66
C LEU A 49 20.98 44.07 23.15
N SER A 50 21.09 43.71 24.43
CA SER A 50 20.28 42.66 25.06
C SER A 50 18.78 43.03 25.11
N ALA A 51 18.45 44.30 25.35
CA ALA A 51 17.07 44.77 25.45
C ALA A 51 16.30 44.77 24.11
N CYS A 52 16.97 45.02 22.97
CA CYS A 52 16.32 45.06 21.66
C CYS A 52 16.05 43.68 21.05
N CYS A 53 16.88 42.67 21.35
CA CYS A 53 16.69 41.31 20.81
C CYS A 53 15.63 40.48 21.59
N HIS A 54 15.32 40.86 22.84
CA HIS A 54 14.30 40.18 23.66
C HIS A 54 12.86 40.55 23.28
N GLY A 55 12.62 41.76 22.75
CA GLY A 55 11.31 42.19 22.28
C GLY A 55 10.85 41.44 21.03
N GLY A 56 11.73 41.31 20.03
CA GLY A 56 11.43 40.61 18.77
C GLY A 56 11.13 39.13 18.95
N ALA A 57 11.91 38.42 19.79
CA ALA A 57 11.66 37.01 20.09
C ALA A 57 10.33 36.79 20.83
N LYS A 58 9.98 37.66 21.78
CA LYS A 58 8.69 37.60 22.48
C LYS A 58 7.51 37.92 21.56
N MET A 59 7.65 38.91 20.68
CA MET A 59 6.62 39.27 19.70
C MET A 59 6.44 38.19 18.62
N ALA A 60 7.52 37.54 18.18
CA ALA A 60 7.45 36.39 17.28
C ALA A 60 6.79 35.17 17.95
N VAL A 61 7.10 34.88 19.21
CA VAL A 61 6.44 33.83 20.00
C VAL A 61 4.96 34.17 20.23
N LEU A 62 4.63 35.44 20.50
CA LEU A 62 3.24 35.88 20.66
C LEU A 62 2.46 35.78 19.35
N ALA A 63 3.02 36.26 18.24
CA ALA A 63 2.42 36.14 16.90
C ALA A 63 2.26 34.67 16.48
N TYR A 64 3.25 33.82 16.74
CA TYR A 64 3.16 32.38 16.55
C TYR A 64 2.07 31.76 17.43
N SER A 65 1.94 32.17 18.69
CA SER A 65 0.91 31.66 19.61
C SER A 65 -0.50 32.10 19.21
N LEU A 66 -0.66 33.33 18.72
CA LEU A 66 -1.93 33.88 18.22
C LEU A 66 -2.32 33.20 16.91
N GLY A 67 -1.38 33.05 15.97
CA GLY A 67 -1.57 32.30 14.73
C GLY A 67 -1.89 30.82 14.98
N LYS A 68 -1.19 30.15 15.91
CA LYS A 68 -1.49 28.77 16.35
C LYS A 68 -2.90 28.68 16.93
N ARG A 69 -3.38 29.70 17.66
CA ARG A 69 -4.71 29.74 18.26
C ARG A 69 -5.81 29.95 17.21
N GLU A 70 -5.62 30.86 16.26
CA GLU A 70 -6.56 31.08 15.14
C GLU A 70 -6.62 29.87 14.20
N ILE A 71 -5.48 29.28 13.84
CA ILE A 71 -5.42 28.05 13.04
C ILE A 71 -6.11 26.90 13.79
N ASN A 72 -5.85 26.70 15.07
CA ASN A 72 -6.51 25.66 15.87
C ASN A 72 -8.02 25.90 16.07
N GLN A 73 -8.48 27.15 15.96
CA GLN A 73 -9.89 27.51 16.07
C GLN A 73 -10.68 27.09 14.81
N TYR A 74 -10.10 27.23 13.61
CA TYR A 74 -10.74 26.83 12.35
C TYR A 74 -10.38 25.39 11.90
N PHE A 75 -9.12 24.98 12.04
CA PHE A 75 -8.59 23.65 11.76
C PHE A 75 -8.53 22.78 13.02
N SER A 76 -9.69 22.53 13.62
CA SER A 76 -9.83 21.51 14.64
C SER A 76 -9.82 20.11 13.99
N ILE A 77 -9.20 19.13 14.66
CA ILE A 77 -9.24 17.70 14.27
C ILE A 77 -10.70 17.23 14.05
N LYS A 78 -11.66 17.79 14.78
CA LYS A 78 -13.10 17.47 14.60
C LYS A 78 -13.62 17.95 13.25
N ASN A 79 -13.22 19.14 12.81
CA ASN A 79 -13.64 19.70 11.52
C ASN A 79 -13.01 18.90 10.38
N ALA A 80 -11.74 18.51 10.51
CA ALA A 80 -11.06 17.64 9.54
C ALA A 80 -11.77 16.28 9.39
N LYS A 81 -12.17 15.66 10.51
CA LYS A 81 -12.95 14.40 10.49
C LYS A 81 -14.33 14.58 9.86
N LEU A 82 -15.00 15.69 10.12
CA LEU A 82 -16.30 15.99 9.50
C LEU A 82 -16.17 16.19 7.99
N LEU A 83 -15.12 16.90 7.55
CA LEU A 83 -14.82 17.10 6.13
C LEU A 83 -14.50 15.77 5.45
N SER A 84 -13.71 14.89 6.10
CA SER A 84 -13.42 13.54 5.61
C SER A 84 -14.70 12.72 5.45
N LEU A 85 -15.60 12.75 6.44
CA LEU A 85 -16.90 12.06 6.35
C LEU A 85 -17.76 12.61 5.20
N ALA A 86 -17.83 13.93 5.04
CA ALA A 86 -18.56 14.55 3.94
C ALA A 86 -17.97 14.16 2.58
N ALA A 87 -16.65 14.15 2.45
CA ALA A 87 -15.96 13.71 1.24
C ALA A 87 -16.26 12.26 0.90
N VAL A 88 -16.22 11.35 1.88
CA VAL A 88 -16.58 9.93 1.68
C VAL A 88 -18.01 9.80 1.17
N ILE A 89 -18.98 10.47 1.80
CA ILE A 89 -20.40 10.41 1.39
C ILE A 89 -20.56 10.94 -0.04
N LEU A 90 -19.99 12.10 -0.35
CA LEU A 90 -20.08 12.70 -1.68
C LEU A 90 -19.47 11.80 -2.75
N LEU A 91 -18.29 11.23 -2.50
CA LEU A 91 -17.63 10.29 -3.41
C LEU A 91 -18.46 9.03 -3.61
N THR A 92 -18.96 8.42 -2.54
CA THR A 92 -19.81 7.22 -2.64
C THR A 92 -21.09 7.50 -3.44
N VAL A 93 -21.77 8.62 -3.20
CA VAL A 93 -22.99 9.01 -3.93
C VAL A 93 -22.68 9.28 -5.40
N PHE A 94 -21.61 10.03 -5.68
CA PHE A 94 -21.20 10.36 -7.05
C PHE A 94 -20.85 9.11 -7.85
N HIS A 95 -20.03 8.20 -7.32
CA HIS A 95 -19.65 6.95 -8.00
C HIS A 95 -20.85 6.01 -8.16
N SER A 96 -21.71 5.92 -7.15
CA SER A 96 -22.93 5.10 -7.24
C SER A 96 -23.89 5.64 -8.32
N ALA A 97 -24.07 6.96 -8.38
CA ALA A 97 -24.89 7.60 -9.41
C ALA A 97 -24.26 7.44 -10.80
N SER A 98 -22.94 7.66 -10.93
CA SER A 98 -22.20 7.48 -12.17
C SER A 98 -22.33 6.06 -12.70
N ARG A 99 -22.23 5.05 -11.84
CA ARG A 99 -22.42 3.64 -12.22
C ARG A 99 -23.87 3.32 -12.61
N TYR A 100 -24.84 3.86 -11.87
CA TYR A 100 -26.26 3.63 -12.15
C TYR A 100 -26.70 4.25 -13.48
N TYR A 101 -26.29 5.49 -13.77
CA TYR A 101 -26.65 6.20 -15.00
C TYR A 101 -25.75 5.85 -16.20
N GLY A 102 -24.48 5.51 -15.94
CA GLY A 102 -23.50 5.15 -16.97
C GLY A 102 -23.67 3.74 -17.53
N GLY A 103 -24.31 2.82 -16.79
CA GLY A 103 -24.63 1.47 -17.25
C GLY A 103 -23.43 0.53 -17.46
N SER A 104 -22.19 1.04 -17.39
CA SER A 104 -20.99 0.28 -17.70
C SER A 104 -20.56 -0.66 -16.59
N ASP A 105 -20.36 -1.93 -16.97
CA ASP A 105 -19.73 -2.93 -16.11
C ASP A 105 -18.19 -2.85 -16.20
N THR A 106 -17.49 -3.57 -15.33
CA THR A 106 -16.02 -3.62 -15.34
C THR A 106 -15.47 -4.31 -16.60
N CYS A 107 -16.33 -4.94 -17.41
CA CYS A 107 -15.95 -5.62 -18.63
C CYS A 107 -15.98 -4.69 -19.84
N GLU A 108 -16.95 -3.79 -19.89
CA GLU A 108 -16.98 -2.69 -20.85
C GLU A 108 -15.78 -1.77 -20.65
N TRP A 109 -15.40 -1.47 -19.40
CA TRP A 109 -14.19 -0.71 -19.10
C TRP A 109 -12.92 -1.38 -19.63
N LEU A 110 -12.78 -2.69 -19.42
CA LEU A 110 -11.66 -3.48 -19.95
C LEU A 110 -11.53 -3.37 -21.49
N LEU A 111 -12.66 -3.37 -22.19
CA LEU A 111 -12.72 -3.41 -23.64
C LEU A 111 -12.70 -2.03 -24.30
N SER A 112 -13.02 -0.97 -23.54
CA SER A 112 -13.16 0.39 -24.05
C SER A 112 -11.84 1.13 -24.08
N ASN A 113 -11.33 1.53 -22.91
CA ASN A 113 -10.22 2.46 -22.80
C ASN A 113 -9.17 2.05 -21.76
N GLY A 114 -7.96 2.58 -21.90
CA GLY A 114 -6.88 2.44 -20.94
C GLY A 114 -5.66 3.27 -21.31
N ARG A 115 -4.54 3.04 -20.62
CA ARG A 115 -3.25 3.71 -20.87
C ARG A 115 -2.08 2.79 -20.58
N PHE A 116 -0.92 3.09 -21.16
CA PHE A 116 0.33 2.48 -20.75
C PHE A 116 0.86 3.14 -19.45
N LEU A 117 1.15 2.35 -18.43
CA LEU A 117 1.85 2.84 -17.21
C LEU A 117 3.38 2.88 -17.40
N GLY A 118 3.87 2.13 -18.39
CA GLY A 118 5.26 2.06 -18.86
C GLY A 118 5.30 1.32 -20.20
N GLU A 119 6.48 0.95 -20.70
CA GLU A 119 6.63 0.47 -22.08
C GLU A 119 5.78 -0.77 -22.45
N ASN A 120 5.48 -1.65 -21.49
CA ASN A 120 4.82 -2.94 -21.75
C ASN A 120 3.66 -3.27 -20.80
N VAL A 121 3.14 -2.30 -20.04
CA VAL A 121 2.08 -2.55 -19.05
C VAL A 121 0.86 -1.70 -19.36
N TRP A 122 -0.16 -2.35 -19.92
CA TRP A 122 -1.47 -1.76 -20.15
C TRP A 122 -2.31 -1.74 -18.88
N GLN A 123 -2.92 -0.60 -18.59
CA GLN A 123 -3.85 -0.39 -17.49
C GLN A 123 -5.20 0.05 -18.06
N PRO A 124 -6.22 -0.82 -18.06
CA PRO A 124 -7.58 -0.40 -18.39
C PRO A 124 -8.09 0.64 -17.41
N ASP A 125 -9.00 1.50 -17.84
CA ASP A 125 -9.59 2.46 -16.94
C ASP A 125 -10.52 1.76 -15.94
N GLY A 126 -10.44 2.10 -14.66
CA GLY A 126 -11.40 1.65 -13.65
C GLY A 126 -11.26 0.23 -13.11
N CYS A 127 -10.48 -0.66 -13.74
CA CYS A 127 -10.28 -2.03 -13.27
C CYS A 127 -8.87 -2.57 -13.52
N MET A 128 -8.55 -3.71 -12.90
CA MET A 128 -7.23 -4.35 -13.01
C MET A 128 -7.27 -5.65 -13.80
N MET A 129 -6.30 -5.83 -14.69
CA MET A 129 -6.11 -7.08 -15.41
C MET A 129 -5.29 -8.07 -14.58
N HIS A 130 -5.63 -9.34 -14.71
CA HIS A 130 -4.80 -10.45 -14.25
C HIS A 130 -3.85 -10.88 -15.37
N LYS A 131 -2.60 -11.17 -15.02
CA LYS A 131 -1.60 -11.70 -15.95
C LYS A 131 -1.63 -13.22 -15.93
N TYR A 132 -2.29 -13.81 -16.92
CA TYR A 132 -2.48 -15.25 -17.04
C TYR A 132 -1.18 -16.01 -17.30
N LYS A 133 -0.98 -17.10 -16.56
CA LYS A 133 0.02 -18.13 -16.88
C LYS A 133 -0.59 -19.20 -17.78
N SER A 134 0.28 -19.93 -18.48
CA SER A 134 -0.11 -21.07 -19.35
C SER A 134 -1.00 -22.10 -18.64
N THR A 135 -0.68 -22.47 -17.40
CA THR A 135 -1.48 -23.44 -16.62
C THR A 135 -2.89 -22.94 -16.31
N GLU A 136 -3.03 -21.66 -15.96
CA GLU A 136 -4.31 -21.02 -15.65
C GLU A 136 -5.15 -20.86 -16.93
N ALA A 137 -4.53 -20.39 -18.02
CA ALA A 137 -5.18 -20.29 -19.32
C ALA A 137 -5.69 -21.65 -19.80
N LYS A 138 -4.88 -22.71 -19.71
CA LYS A 138 -5.29 -24.08 -20.07
C LYS A 138 -6.46 -24.57 -19.23
N THR A 139 -6.47 -24.26 -17.94
CA THR A 139 -7.56 -24.64 -17.01
C THR A 139 -8.86 -23.91 -17.37
N CYS A 140 -8.80 -22.61 -17.64
CA CYS A 140 -9.96 -21.82 -18.04
C CYS A 140 -10.56 -22.27 -19.38
N LEU A 141 -9.69 -22.54 -20.37
CA LEU A 141 -10.10 -22.81 -21.74
C LEU A 141 -10.43 -24.28 -22.02
N LYS A 142 -10.39 -25.13 -20.98
CA LYS A 142 -10.70 -26.56 -21.08
C LYS A 142 -12.09 -26.76 -21.69
N HIS A 143 -12.18 -27.59 -22.73
CA HIS A 143 -13.41 -27.90 -23.48
C HIS A 143 -14.08 -26.70 -24.17
N LYS A 144 -13.36 -25.58 -24.35
CA LYS A 144 -13.85 -24.44 -25.14
C LYS A 144 -13.31 -24.50 -26.56
N LYS A 145 -14.19 -24.19 -27.52
CA LYS A 145 -13.85 -23.92 -28.90
C LYS A 145 -13.83 -22.41 -29.14
N ILE A 146 -12.75 -21.90 -29.71
CA ILE A 146 -12.53 -20.47 -29.96
C ILE A 146 -12.26 -20.29 -31.45
N ALA A 147 -12.88 -19.29 -32.08
CA ALA A 147 -12.65 -18.97 -33.48
C ALA A 147 -12.18 -17.51 -33.63
N PHE A 148 -11.04 -17.32 -34.28
CA PHE A 148 -10.54 -16.03 -34.76
C PHE A 148 -10.84 -15.92 -36.25
N VAL A 149 -11.53 -14.88 -36.68
CA VAL A 149 -12.02 -14.72 -38.06
C VAL A 149 -11.57 -13.37 -38.59
N GLY A 150 -10.78 -13.35 -39.66
CA GLY A 150 -10.33 -12.07 -40.21
C GLY A 150 -9.13 -12.14 -41.14
N ASP A 151 -8.42 -11.02 -41.17
CA ASP A 151 -7.21 -10.81 -41.97
C ASP A 151 -5.91 -11.11 -41.18
N SER A 152 -4.77 -10.63 -41.70
CA SER A 152 -3.45 -10.84 -41.10
C SER A 152 -3.30 -10.22 -39.71
N ARG A 153 -4.08 -9.20 -39.35
CA ARG A 153 -4.03 -8.55 -38.03
C ARG A 153 -4.71 -9.43 -36.98
N ILE A 154 -5.86 -10.01 -37.33
CA ILE A 154 -6.54 -11.00 -36.48
C ILE A 154 -5.69 -12.26 -36.32
N ARG A 155 -4.98 -12.68 -37.37
CA ARG A 155 -4.00 -13.77 -37.28
C ARG A 155 -2.86 -13.47 -36.30
N GLN A 156 -2.37 -12.24 -36.28
CA GLN A 156 -1.35 -11.81 -35.32
C GLN A 156 -1.85 -11.84 -33.87
N LEU A 157 -3.11 -11.45 -33.66
CA LEU A 157 -3.78 -11.54 -32.37
C LEU A 157 -3.99 -13.01 -31.94
N PHE A 158 -4.36 -13.88 -32.87
CA PHE A 158 -4.46 -15.33 -32.66
C PHE A 158 -3.15 -15.94 -32.15
N TYR A 159 -2.01 -15.63 -32.78
CA TYR A 159 -0.72 -16.14 -32.32
C TYR A 159 -0.31 -15.59 -30.94
N ALA A 160 -0.60 -14.31 -30.66
CA ALA A 160 -0.37 -13.75 -29.33
C ALA A 160 -1.24 -14.44 -28.26
N TYR A 161 -2.49 -14.77 -28.61
CA TYR A 161 -3.40 -15.53 -27.74
C TYR A 161 -2.90 -16.96 -27.49
N ILE A 162 -2.42 -17.66 -28.52
CA ILE A 162 -1.83 -18.99 -28.38
C ILE A 162 -0.58 -18.95 -27.50
N ARG A 163 0.27 -17.94 -27.62
CA ARG A 163 1.48 -17.81 -26.82
C ARG A 163 1.20 -17.74 -25.31
N ILE A 164 0.04 -17.22 -24.91
CA ILE A 164 -0.41 -17.28 -23.51
C ILE A 164 -0.67 -18.72 -23.08
N ILE A 165 -1.30 -19.52 -23.96
CA ILE A 165 -1.65 -20.92 -23.73
C ILE A 165 -0.38 -21.79 -23.75
N ASN A 166 0.48 -21.61 -24.74
CA ASN A 166 1.73 -22.33 -24.92
C ASN A 166 2.85 -21.36 -25.34
N PRO A 167 3.73 -20.94 -24.39
CA PRO A 167 4.80 -19.99 -24.67
C PRO A 167 5.83 -20.47 -25.70
N GLU A 168 5.94 -21.77 -25.92
CA GLU A 168 6.90 -22.36 -26.88
C GLU A 168 6.34 -22.45 -28.30
N SER A 169 5.05 -22.12 -28.50
CA SER A 169 4.43 -22.16 -29.81
C SER A 169 5.07 -21.16 -30.77
N ARG A 170 5.42 -21.61 -31.97
CA ARG A 170 5.91 -20.75 -33.06
C ARG A 170 4.75 -20.29 -33.93
N GLU A 171 4.96 -19.22 -34.69
CA GLU A 171 4.01 -18.75 -35.70
C GLU A 171 4.04 -19.69 -36.94
N ASP A 172 3.59 -20.93 -36.75
CA ASP A 172 3.55 -21.95 -37.78
C ASP A 172 2.23 -21.87 -38.58
N GLY A 173 2.29 -22.19 -39.88
CA GLY A 173 1.14 -22.18 -40.79
C GLY A 173 1.35 -21.32 -42.04
N ASN A 174 0.61 -21.65 -43.11
CA ASN A 174 0.67 -20.90 -44.35
C ASN A 174 0.02 -19.52 -44.21
N LYS A 175 0.55 -18.54 -44.95
CA LYS A 175 -0.08 -17.22 -45.05
C LYS A 175 -1.38 -17.34 -45.85
N HIS A 176 -2.42 -16.65 -45.40
CA HIS A 176 -3.73 -16.56 -46.07
C HIS A 176 -4.55 -17.86 -46.10
N GLU A 177 -4.34 -18.75 -45.15
CA GLU A 177 -5.10 -20.00 -45.00
C GLU A 177 -5.68 -20.14 -43.58
N ASN A 178 -6.63 -21.06 -43.42
CA ASN A 178 -7.16 -21.42 -42.11
C ASN A 178 -6.08 -22.16 -41.31
N ILE A 179 -5.93 -21.81 -40.03
CA ILE A 179 -4.88 -22.36 -39.16
C ILE A 179 -5.56 -22.96 -37.92
N PRO A 180 -5.65 -24.29 -37.81
CA PRO A 180 -6.15 -24.93 -36.60
C PRO A 180 -5.05 -25.02 -35.54
N TYR A 181 -5.41 -24.80 -34.28
CA TYR A 181 -4.55 -25.08 -33.14
C TYR A 181 -5.32 -25.91 -32.11
N ALA A 182 -4.87 -27.15 -31.91
CA ALA A 182 -5.45 -28.07 -30.95
C ALA A 182 -4.36 -28.57 -30.00
N GLU A 183 -4.55 -28.31 -28.69
CA GLU A 183 -3.68 -28.85 -27.66
C GLU A 183 -4.53 -29.39 -26.50
N SER A 184 -4.35 -30.67 -26.18
CA SER A 184 -5.11 -31.39 -25.15
C SER A 184 -6.63 -31.39 -25.38
N SER A 185 -7.36 -30.41 -24.82
CA SER A 185 -8.82 -30.27 -24.86
C SER A 185 -9.27 -28.87 -25.25
N ILE A 186 -8.35 -28.07 -25.78
CA ILE A 186 -8.56 -26.69 -26.20
C ILE A 186 -8.47 -26.69 -27.72
N ASN A 187 -9.47 -26.10 -28.39
CA ASN A 187 -9.44 -25.90 -29.83
C ASN A 187 -9.57 -24.42 -30.15
N VAL A 188 -8.56 -23.86 -30.81
CA VAL A 188 -8.51 -22.47 -31.27
C VAL A 188 -8.26 -22.47 -32.76
N ASP A 189 -9.26 -22.05 -33.54
CA ASP A 189 -9.18 -22.03 -34.99
C ASP A 189 -9.02 -20.58 -35.47
N PHE A 190 -8.05 -20.32 -36.35
CA PHE A 190 -7.99 -19.11 -37.15
C PHE A 190 -8.60 -19.38 -38.54
N LEU A 191 -9.57 -18.55 -38.93
CA LEU A 191 -10.29 -18.64 -40.19
C LEU A 191 -9.98 -17.41 -41.05
N TRP A 192 -9.41 -17.63 -42.24
CA TRP A 192 -9.02 -16.58 -43.16
C TRP A 192 -10.23 -16.04 -43.94
N TYR A 193 -10.83 -14.99 -43.39
CA TYR A 193 -11.91 -14.23 -44.01
C TYR A 193 -11.58 -12.74 -43.94
N PRO A 194 -10.71 -12.24 -44.85
CA PRO A 194 -10.14 -10.92 -44.74
C PRO A 194 -11.12 -9.77 -45.08
N GLU A 195 -12.27 -10.09 -45.65
CA GLU A 195 -13.31 -9.13 -46.04
C GLU A 195 -14.68 -9.55 -45.50
N VAL A 196 -15.52 -8.57 -45.19
CA VAL A 196 -16.91 -8.81 -44.82
C VAL A 196 -17.72 -9.00 -46.10
N ASN A 197 -17.77 -10.25 -46.57
CA ASN A 197 -18.44 -10.65 -47.82
C ASN A 197 -19.33 -11.89 -47.61
N ASN A 198 -19.86 -12.45 -48.71
CA ASN A 198 -20.73 -13.63 -48.67
C ASN A 198 -20.05 -14.85 -48.04
N SER A 199 -18.75 -15.05 -48.22
CA SER A 199 -18.03 -16.18 -47.63
C SER A 199 -17.98 -16.10 -46.10
N MET A 200 -17.71 -14.91 -45.55
CA MET A 200 -17.79 -14.70 -44.10
C MET A 200 -19.22 -14.91 -43.59
N LYS A 201 -20.23 -14.41 -44.33
CA LYS A 201 -21.64 -14.59 -43.99
C LYS A 201 -22.05 -16.05 -43.95
N GLU A 202 -21.68 -16.84 -44.96
CA GLU A 202 -21.94 -18.29 -45.02
C GLU A 202 -21.31 -19.02 -43.84
N GLN A 203 -20.09 -18.64 -43.44
CA GLN A 203 -19.45 -19.19 -42.24
C GLN A 203 -20.27 -18.90 -40.97
N LEU A 204 -20.74 -17.67 -40.78
CA LEU A 204 -21.57 -17.30 -39.62
C LEU A 204 -22.93 -18.01 -39.63
N LEU A 205 -23.55 -18.17 -40.80
CA LEU A 205 -24.79 -18.92 -40.96
C LEU A 205 -24.58 -20.40 -40.65
N SER A 206 -23.46 -21.00 -41.05
CA SER A 206 -23.17 -22.41 -40.76
C SER A 206 -23.14 -22.73 -39.25
N TRP A 207 -22.70 -21.78 -38.42
CA TRP A 207 -22.75 -21.91 -36.96
C TRP A 207 -24.13 -21.65 -36.38
N THR A 208 -24.90 -20.76 -37.00
CA THR A 208 -26.24 -20.40 -36.54
C THR A 208 -27.25 -21.51 -36.85
N GLU A 209 -27.15 -22.11 -38.03
CA GLU A 209 -28.05 -23.15 -38.55
C GLU A 209 -27.65 -24.56 -38.08
N GLY A 210 -26.53 -24.68 -37.35
CA GLY A 210 -26.06 -25.96 -36.78
C GLY A 210 -25.36 -26.88 -37.77
N ALA A 211 -25.00 -26.41 -38.97
CA ALA A 211 -24.20 -27.16 -39.93
C ALA A 211 -22.76 -27.40 -39.45
N SER A 212 -22.24 -26.54 -38.59
CA SER A 212 -20.93 -26.65 -37.95
C SER A 212 -21.02 -26.35 -36.44
N PRO A 213 -20.24 -27.02 -35.58
CA PRO A 213 -20.29 -26.78 -34.15
C PRO A 213 -19.89 -25.34 -33.80
N GLN A 214 -20.84 -24.62 -33.20
CA GLN A 214 -20.74 -23.23 -32.77
C GLN A 214 -19.59 -23.05 -31.76
N PRO A 215 -18.62 -22.15 -32.02
CA PRO A 215 -17.56 -21.82 -31.05
C PRO A 215 -18.12 -21.13 -29.81
N ASN A 216 -17.52 -21.33 -28.65
CA ASN A 216 -17.89 -20.63 -27.42
C ASN A 216 -17.49 -19.16 -27.44
N VAL A 217 -16.39 -18.83 -28.13
CA VAL A 217 -15.90 -17.46 -28.28
C VAL A 217 -15.56 -17.22 -29.74
N ILE A 218 -16.05 -16.10 -30.29
CA ILE A 218 -15.83 -15.71 -31.68
C ILE A 218 -15.22 -14.31 -31.69
N ILE A 219 -14.02 -14.17 -32.26
CA ILE A 219 -13.30 -12.90 -32.41
C ILE A 219 -13.22 -12.57 -33.89
N ILE A 220 -13.80 -11.44 -34.31
CA ILE A 220 -13.95 -11.08 -35.72
C ILE A 220 -13.32 -9.70 -35.96
N GLY A 221 -12.57 -9.56 -37.05
CA GLY A 221 -12.16 -8.25 -37.54
C GLY A 221 -11.70 -8.30 -38.99
N ALA A 222 -12.27 -7.43 -39.83
CA ALA A 222 -11.97 -7.36 -41.25
C ALA A 222 -12.34 -5.99 -41.79
N ALA A 223 -11.37 -5.30 -42.41
CA ALA A 223 -11.64 -4.10 -43.21
C ALA A 223 -10.47 -3.73 -44.12
N THR A 224 -9.23 -3.96 -43.67
CA THR A 224 -8.02 -3.49 -44.38
C THR A 224 -7.92 -4.02 -45.81
N TRP A 225 -8.37 -5.25 -46.05
CA TRP A 225 -8.40 -5.84 -47.39
C TRP A 225 -9.44 -5.22 -48.30
N SER A 226 -10.63 -4.87 -47.79
CA SER A 226 -11.64 -4.17 -48.58
C SER A 226 -11.16 -2.76 -48.99
N ILE A 227 -10.44 -2.06 -48.10
CA ILE A 227 -9.78 -0.80 -48.43
C ILE A 227 -8.71 -1.02 -49.52
N LYS A 228 -7.84 -2.01 -49.33
CA LYS A 228 -6.74 -2.31 -50.26
C LYS A 228 -7.22 -2.71 -51.65
N LEU A 229 -8.15 -3.66 -51.75
CA LEU A 229 -8.60 -4.22 -53.03
C LEU A 229 -9.40 -3.20 -53.86
N HIS A 230 -10.08 -2.27 -53.19
CA HIS A 230 -10.90 -1.26 -53.85
C HIS A 230 -10.33 0.15 -53.75
N ASN A 231 -9.02 0.26 -53.53
CA ASN A 231 -8.25 1.50 -53.53
C ASN A 231 -8.85 2.62 -52.66
N GLY A 232 -9.41 2.28 -51.49
CA GLY A 232 -10.04 3.24 -50.58
C GLY A 232 -11.29 3.94 -51.11
N SER A 233 -11.98 3.36 -52.09
CA SER A 233 -13.16 4.01 -52.71
C SER A 233 -14.37 4.11 -51.78
N ASN A 234 -15.11 5.22 -51.90
CA ASN A 234 -16.36 5.45 -51.16
C ASN A 234 -17.44 4.39 -51.47
N TRP A 235 -17.42 3.85 -52.70
CA TRP A 235 -18.31 2.75 -53.08
C TRP A 235 -18.04 1.49 -52.25
N ALA A 236 -16.77 1.12 -52.04
CA ALA A 236 -16.41 -0.02 -51.21
C ALA A 236 -16.83 0.16 -49.75
N LEU A 237 -16.69 1.37 -49.20
CA LEU A 237 -17.20 1.69 -47.86
C LEU A 237 -18.73 1.54 -47.77
N SER A 238 -19.48 1.95 -48.80
CA SER A 238 -20.94 1.77 -48.84
C SER A 238 -21.34 0.30 -48.94
N GLN A 239 -20.60 -0.50 -49.72
CA GLN A 239 -20.80 -1.95 -49.79
C GLN A 239 -20.46 -2.63 -48.45
N TYR A 240 -19.37 -2.23 -47.81
CA TYR A 240 -18.97 -2.71 -46.49
C TYR A 240 -20.07 -2.45 -45.44
N LYS A 241 -20.62 -1.22 -45.39
CA LYS A 241 -21.78 -0.88 -44.54
C LYS A 241 -22.95 -1.83 -44.78
N THR A 242 -23.28 -2.08 -46.05
CA THR A 242 -24.39 -2.97 -46.42
C THR A 242 -24.12 -4.41 -45.98
N ASN A 243 -22.91 -4.92 -46.21
CA ASN A 243 -22.52 -6.27 -45.81
C ASN A 243 -22.53 -6.46 -44.29
N LEU A 244 -22.12 -5.45 -43.52
CA LEU A 244 -22.22 -5.45 -42.07
C LEU A 244 -23.67 -5.60 -41.60
N THR A 245 -24.62 -4.90 -42.22
CA THR A 245 -26.05 -5.06 -41.86
C THR A 245 -26.57 -6.48 -42.13
N PHE A 246 -26.05 -7.17 -43.15
CA PHE A 246 -26.43 -8.56 -43.43
C PHE A 246 -25.88 -9.58 -42.42
N ILE A 247 -24.70 -9.31 -41.83
CA ILE A 247 -24.13 -10.20 -40.81
C ILE A 247 -24.57 -9.84 -39.38
N ALA A 248 -25.15 -8.66 -39.16
CA ALA A 248 -25.63 -8.22 -37.85
C ALA A 248 -26.63 -9.23 -37.23
N SER A 249 -27.64 -9.66 -38.00
CA SER A 249 -28.64 -10.61 -37.50
C SER A 249 -28.06 -12.01 -37.17
N PRO A 250 -27.23 -12.63 -38.03
CA PRO A 250 -26.49 -13.84 -37.64
C PRO A 250 -25.65 -13.69 -36.37
N LEU A 251 -24.95 -12.56 -36.21
CA LEU A 251 -24.14 -12.30 -35.01
C LEU A 251 -25.00 -12.17 -33.76
N GLU A 252 -26.15 -11.50 -33.83
CA GLU A 252 -27.08 -11.41 -32.70
C GLU A 252 -27.58 -12.78 -32.24
N LYS A 253 -27.90 -13.68 -33.18
CA LYS A 253 -28.31 -15.05 -32.85
C LYS A 253 -27.16 -15.85 -32.20
N LEU A 254 -25.95 -15.72 -32.73
CA LEU A 254 -24.77 -16.38 -32.17
C LEU A 254 -24.47 -15.88 -30.74
N ALA A 255 -24.72 -14.59 -30.47
CA ALA A 255 -24.46 -13.96 -29.18
C ALA A 255 -25.32 -14.50 -28.02
N GLU A 256 -26.41 -15.21 -28.32
CA GLU A 256 -27.23 -15.88 -27.30
C GLU A 256 -26.46 -16.99 -26.56
N ARG A 257 -25.51 -17.64 -27.26
CA ARG A 257 -24.77 -18.81 -26.75
C ARG A 257 -23.25 -18.65 -26.78
N SER A 258 -22.73 -17.72 -27.58
CA SER A 258 -21.31 -17.43 -27.74
C SER A 258 -20.97 -16.02 -27.28
N GLU A 259 -19.75 -15.82 -26.77
CA GLU A 259 -19.24 -14.46 -26.62
C GLU A 259 -18.63 -13.97 -27.93
N ILE A 260 -19.12 -12.85 -28.45
CA ILE A 260 -18.68 -12.28 -29.73
C ILE A 260 -17.92 -10.98 -29.50
N TYR A 261 -16.74 -10.90 -30.09
CA TYR A 261 -15.87 -9.73 -30.07
C TYR A 261 -15.66 -9.22 -31.49
N TRP A 262 -16.00 -7.95 -31.73
CA TRP A 262 -15.62 -7.23 -32.93
C TRP A 262 -14.38 -6.39 -32.66
N VAL A 263 -13.27 -6.72 -33.33
CA VAL A 263 -12.00 -6.02 -33.23
C VAL A 263 -12.03 -4.83 -34.17
N LEU A 264 -12.00 -3.63 -33.60
CA LEU A 264 -11.83 -2.42 -34.40
C LEU A 264 -10.45 -2.44 -35.05
N GLN A 265 -10.39 -1.88 -36.25
CA GLN A 265 -9.15 -1.79 -36.99
C GLN A 265 -8.24 -0.76 -36.30
N ASP A 266 -7.06 -1.20 -35.88
CA ASP A 266 -6.10 -0.30 -35.26
C ASP A 266 -5.46 0.64 -36.30
N PRO A 267 -4.89 1.79 -35.90
CA PRO A 267 -4.26 2.73 -36.83
C PRO A 267 -3.08 2.11 -37.58
N VAL A 268 -2.66 2.81 -38.64
CA VAL A 268 -1.51 2.46 -39.47
C VAL A 268 -0.46 3.57 -39.44
N HIS A 269 0.82 3.21 -39.55
CA HIS A 269 1.90 4.18 -39.73
C HIS A 269 2.09 4.46 -41.22
N GLU A 270 1.38 5.47 -41.72
CA GLU A 270 1.22 5.74 -43.16
C GLU A 270 2.55 5.90 -43.91
N GLU A 271 3.56 6.49 -43.26
CA GLU A 271 4.88 6.74 -43.86
C GLU A 271 5.68 5.45 -44.14
N THR A 272 5.48 4.40 -43.33
CA THR A 272 6.19 3.12 -43.44
C THR A 272 5.42 2.10 -44.28
N LEU A 273 4.19 2.41 -44.69
CA LEU A 273 3.42 1.53 -45.55
C LEU A 273 4.09 1.38 -46.92
N ASN A 274 4.22 0.14 -47.36
CA ASN A 274 4.61 -0.17 -48.74
C ASN A 274 3.63 0.46 -49.74
N ASP A 275 4.09 0.82 -50.94
CA ASP A 275 3.29 1.49 -51.97
C ASP A 275 1.97 0.75 -52.28
N ASN A 276 2.01 -0.59 -52.27
CA ASN A 276 0.83 -1.45 -52.48
C ASN A 276 -0.21 -1.41 -51.33
N ARG A 277 0.03 -0.62 -50.28
CA ARG A 277 -0.83 -0.44 -49.10
C ARG A 277 -1.13 1.02 -48.78
N LYS A 278 -0.58 1.98 -49.54
CA LYS A 278 -0.74 3.43 -49.28
C LYS A 278 -2.19 3.93 -49.36
N MET A 279 -3.08 3.18 -50.01
CA MET A 279 -4.51 3.47 -50.00
C MET A 279 -5.17 3.28 -48.62
N ILE A 280 -4.51 2.57 -47.69
CA ILE A 280 -4.98 2.37 -46.31
C ILE A 280 -4.50 3.56 -45.49
N THR A 281 -5.35 4.58 -45.35
CA THR A 281 -5.10 5.74 -44.49
C THR A 281 -5.81 5.60 -43.15
N ASN A 282 -5.38 6.33 -42.12
CA ASN A 282 -6.08 6.36 -40.83
C ASN A 282 -7.50 6.92 -40.96
N GLU A 283 -7.73 7.86 -41.88
CA GLU A 283 -9.09 8.35 -42.20
C GLU A 283 -9.99 7.21 -42.74
N GLN A 284 -9.47 6.37 -43.63
CA GLN A 284 -10.21 5.19 -44.11
C GLN A 284 -10.48 4.21 -42.95
N ILE A 285 -9.47 3.93 -42.12
CA ILE A 285 -9.62 3.06 -40.96
C ILE A 285 -10.73 3.57 -40.02
N ASP A 286 -10.76 4.86 -39.72
CA ASP A 286 -11.78 5.47 -38.87
C ASP A 286 -13.19 5.40 -39.50
N ASN A 287 -13.31 5.68 -40.81
CA ASN A 287 -14.58 5.56 -41.54
C ASN A 287 -15.15 4.13 -41.51
N TYR A 288 -14.29 3.11 -41.65
CA TYR A 288 -14.71 1.70 -41.60
C TYR A 288 -15.02 1.25 -40.17
N ASN A 289 -14.28 1.74 -39.17
CA ASN A 289 -14.60 1.49 -37.75
C ASN A 289 -15.95 2.10 -37.36
N GLU A 290 -16.23 3.33 -37.81
CA GLU A 290 -17.51 3.99 -37.58
C GLU A 290 -18.65 3.21 -38.26
N ALA A 291 -18.45 2.73 -39.48
CA ALA A 291 -19.39 1.86 -40.18
C ALA A 291 -19.71 0.59 -39.38
N ALA A 292 -18.70 -0.08 -38.82
CA ALA A 292 -18.89 -1.27 -37.99
C ALA A 292 -19.61 -0.96 -36.67
N LEU A 293 -19.25 0.14 -36.00
CA LEU A 293 -19.92 0.59 -34.78
C LEU A 293 -21.39 0.89 -35.03
N ASN A 294 -21.72 1.62 -36.10
CA ASN A 294 -23.10 1.99 -36.42
C ASN A 294 -23.95 0.79 -36.84
N ALA A 295 -23.37 -0.18 -37.58
CA ALA A 295 -24.11 -1.33 -38.08
C ALA A 295 -24.29 -2.45 -37.03
N LEU A 296 -23.33 -2.63 -36.12
CA LEU A 296 -23.30 -3.74 -35.16
C LEU A 296 -23.68 -3.33 -33.73
N SER A 297 -23.85 -2.02 -33.44
CA SER A 297 -24.34 -1.57 -32.14
C SER A 297 -25.85 -1.78 -32.02
N THR A 298 -26.26 -2.62 -31.07
CA THR A 298 -27.68 -2.87 -30.80
C THR A 298 -28.26 -1.70 -29.99
N SER A 299 -29.15 -0.91 -30.58
CA SER A 299 -29.81 0.26 -29.92
C SER A 299 -30.95 -0.12 -28.94
N GLY A 300 -30.97 -1.36 -28.43
CA GLY A 300 -32.06 -1.87 -27.58
C GLY A 300 -31.80 -1.66 -26.09
N ARG A 301 -32.50 -0.70 -25.47
CA ARG A 301 -32.45 -0.33 -24.03
C ARG A 301 -32.67 -1.48 -23.00
N ASN A 302 -32.88 -2.74 -23.39
CA ASN A 302 -33.19 -3.84 -22.48
C ASN A 302 -32.67 -5.23 -22.90
N THR A 303 -31.76 -5.34 -23.88
CA THR A 303 -31.13 -6.62 -24.27
C THR A 303 -29.63 -6.52 -24.06
N LYS A 304 -29.02 -7.49 -23.34
CA LYS A 304 -27.56 -7.64 -23.22
C LYS A 304 -26.91 -7.36 -24.59
N ALA A 305 -25.95 -6.44 -24.66
CA ALA A 305 -25.22 -6.14 -25.88
C ALA A 305 -24.71 -7.44 -26.52
N SER A 306 -25.14 -7.73 -27.76
CA SER A 306 -24.86 -9.00 -28.43
C SER A 306 -23.41 -9.07 -28.92
N VAL A 307 -22.87 -7.95 -29.43
CA VAL A 307 -21.49 -7.85 -29.94
C VAL A 307 -20.69 -6.88 -29.09
N LYS A 308 -19.54 -7.34 -28.57
CA LYS A 308 -18.62 -6.52 -27.77
C LYS A 308 -17.53 -5.95 -28.66
N PHE A 309 -17.26 -4.64 -28.56
CA PHE A 309 -16.20 -4.00 -29.35
C PHE A 309 -14.89 -3.96 -28.57
N LEU A 310 -13.80 -4.43 -29.19
CA LEU A 310 -12.45 -4.36 -28.63
C LEU A 310 -11.81 -3.02 -29.05
N ARG A 311 -12.11 -1.95 -28.31
CA ARG A 311 -11.60 -0.58 -28.56
C ARG A 311 -10.24 -0.35 -27.89
N ALA A 312 -9.99 -1.02 -26.78
CA ALA A 312 -8.76 -0.86 -26.01
C ALA A 312 -7.51 -1.23 -26.82
N THR A 313 -7.60 -2.19 -27.76
CA THR A 313 -6.47 -2.52 -28.65
C THR A 313 -6.17 -1.39 -29.64
N GLN A 314 -7.20 -0.75 -30.18
CA GLN A 314 -7.05 0.41 -31.04
C GLN A 314 -6.37 1.55 -30.29
N GLN A 315 -6.76 1.79 -29.03
CA GLN A 315 -6.14 2.83 -28.21
C GLN A 315 -4.67 2.50 -27.91
N ALA A 316 -4.37 1.27 -27.50
CA ALA A 316 -3.00 0.82 -27.26
C ALA A 316 -2.13 0.98 -28.52
N ALA A 317 -2.67 0.63 -29.69
CA ALA A 317 -1.99 0.77 -30.96
C ALA A 317 -1.71 2.23 -31.35
N LYS A 318 -2.58 3.19 -30.99
CA LYS A 318 -2.31 4.63 -31.25
C LYS A 318 -1.01 5.11 -30.60
N GLU A 319 -0.64 4.53 -29.46
CA GLU A 319 0.59 4.90 -28.74
C GLU A 319 1.84 4.18 -29.29
N THR A 320 1.69 3.01 -29.93
CA THR A 320 2.82 2.13 -30.30
C THR A 320 3.02 1.95 -31.80
N ILE A 321 2.08 2.39 -32.65
CA ILE A 321 2.10 2.13 -34.09
C ILE A 321 3.36 2.66 -34.81
N ALA A 322 3.97 3.72 -34.28
CA ALA A 322 5.23 4.26 -34.78
C ALA A 322 6.41 3.25 -34.73
N GLN A 323 6.31 2.20 -33.91
CA GLN A 323 7.30 1.12 -33.80
C GLN A 323 7.02 -0.04 -34.77
N SER A 324 6.00 0.06 -35.63
CA SER A 324 5.64 -0.97 -36.60
C SER A 324 6.74 -1.16 -37.65
N ALA A 325 7.08 -2.41 -37.96
CA ALA A 325 8.09 -2.73 -38.96
C ALA A 325 7.63 -2.52 -40.42
N ASP A 326 6.32 -2.62 -40.69
CA ASP A 326 5.76 -2.52 -42.05
C ASP A 326 4.60 -1.53 -42.17
N GLY A 327 4.40 -0.72 -41.13
CA GLY A 327 3.36 0.30 -40.99
C GLY A 327 1.94 -0.24 -40.82
N LEU A 328 1.70 -1.55 -40.98
CA LEU A 328 0.37 -2.16 -40.86
C LEU A 328 0.25 -3.05 -39.63
N HIS A 329 1.26 -3.85 -39.34
CA HIS A 329 1.23 -4.85 -38.29
C HIS A 329 1.73 -4.28 -36.96
N LEU A 330 1.04 -4.64 -35.88
CA LEU A 330 1.36 -4.10 -34.56
C LEU A 330 2.63 -4.72 -33.97
N PRO A 331 3.39 -3.97 -33.16
CA PRO A 331 4.46 -4.51 -32.33
C PRO A 331 3.96 -5.61 -31.39
N GLU A 332 4.85 -6.53 -31.03
CA GLU A 332 4.56 -7.67 -30.16
C GLU A 332 3.95 -7.26 -28.82
N SER A 333 4.48 -6.22 -28.19
CA SER A 333 3.96 -5.68 -26.92
C SER A 333 2.47 -5.32 -26.97
N THR A 334 2.01 -4.76 -28.09
CA THR A 334 0.60 -4.35 -28.27
C THR A 334 -0.29 -5.54 -28.61
N ARG A 335 0.23 -6.50 -29.38
CA ARG A 335 -0.47 -7.76 -29.67
C ARG A 335 -0.73 -8.55 -28.38
N ASP A 336 0.25 -8.60 -27.49
CA ASP A 336 0.14 -9.26 -26.18
C ASP A 336 -0.90 -8.57 -25.29
N VAL A 337 -1.03 -7.25 -25.34
CA VAL A 337 -2.09 -6.51 -24.64
C VAL A 337 -3.48 -6.94 -25.13
N GLY A 338 -3.70 -7.00 -26.44
CA GLY A 338 -4.98 -7.46 -27.01
C GLY A 338 -5.32 -8.89 -26.60
N ALA A 339 -4.34 -9.78 -26.62
CA ALA A 339 -4.51 -11.16 -26.18
C ALA A 339 -4.85 -11.25 -24.68
N MET A 340 -4.19 -10.45 -23.84
CA MET A 340 -4.46 -10.39 -22.40
C MET A 340 -5.84 -9.82 -22.08
N ILE A 341 -6.30 -8.81 -22.82
CA ILE A 341 -7.65 -8.24 -22.68
C ILE A 341 -8.70 -9.32 -22.97
N LEU A 342 -8.55 -10.05 -24.09
CA LEU A 342 -9.46 -11.15 -24.44
C LEU A 342 -9.45 -12.25 -23.37
N MET A 343 -8.26 -12.65 -22.90
CA MET A 343 -8.13 -13.66 -21.85
C MET A 343 -8.83 -13.23 -20.56
N ASN A 344 -8.64 -11.98 -20.13
CA ASN A 344 -9.31 -11.44 -18.94
C ASN A 344 -10.84 -11.40 -19.11
N SER A 345 -11.32 -11.02 -20.29
CA SER A 345 -12.76 -10.96 -20.56
C SER A 345 -13.45 -12.33 -20.50
N VAL A 346 -12.78 -13.37 -21.00
CA VAL A 346 -13.30 -14.74 -21.04
C VAL A 346 -13.09 -15.47 -19.70
N CYS A 347 -11.91 -15.36 -19.09
CA CYS A 347 -11.49 -16.22 -18.00
C CYS A 347 -11.72 -15.67 -16.60
N ASN A 348 -11.79 -14.33 -16.40
CA ASN A 348 -11.94 -13.76 -15.05
C ASN A 348 -13.27 -14.17 -14.39
N LYS A 349 -14.31 -14.40 -15.19
CA LYS A 349 -15.61 -14.90 -14.72
C LYS A 349 -15.55 -16.31 -14.14
N ILE A 350 -14.59 -17.12 -14.63
CA ILE A 350 -14.43 -18.54 -14.31
C ILE A 350 -13.44 -18.71 -13.16
N LEU A 351 -12.21 -18.22 -13.32
CA LEU A 351 -11.13 -18.44 -12.35
C LEU A 351 -11.18 -17.47 -11.17
N ARG A 352 -11.79 -16.29 -11.33
CA ARG A 352 -11.88 -15.22 -10.31
C ARG A 352 -10.52 -14.93 -9.63
N PRO A 353 -9.49 -14.55 -10.40
CA PRO A 353 -8.16 -14.28 -9.86
C PRO A 353 -8.19 -13.13 -8.85
N ILE A 354 -7.44 -13.25 -7.77
CA ILE A 354 -7.43 -12.27 -6.65
C ILE A 354 -6.82 -10.92 -7.06
N ASP A 355 -5.86 -10.94 -7.98
CA ASP A 355 -5.14 -9.78 -8.49
C ASP A 355 -5.80 -9.12 -9.71
N GLY A 356 -6.89 -9.70 -10.24
CA GLY A 356 -7.73 -9.10 -11.27
C GLY A 356 -9.03 -8.55 -10.70
N SER A 357 -9.59 -7.51 -11.32
CA SER A 357 -10.94 -7.01 -11.00
C SER A 357 -11.82 -6.75 -12.23
N CYS A 358 -11.24 -6.71 -13.43
CA CYS A 358 -12.01 -6.57 -14.67
C CYS A 358 -12.85 -7.82 -14.96
N CYS A 359 -14.06 -7.65 -15.51
CA CYS A 359 -14.97 -8.75 -15.90
C CYS A 359 -15.23 -9.80 -14.82
N GLN A 360 -15.14 -9.45 -13.53
CA GLN A 360 -15.47 -10.35 -12.43
C GLN A 360 -16.91 -10.17 -11.96
N THR A 361 -17.54 -11.27 -11.57
CA THR A 361 -18.85 -11.23 -10.91
C THR A 361 -18.65 -11.11 -9.40
N VAL A 362 -19.31 -10.14 -8.76
CA VAL A 362 -19.28 -9.98 -7.30
C VAL A 362 -19.81 -11.26 -6.64
N GLY A 363 -18.98 -11.85 -5.76
CA GLY A 363 -19.36 -13.04 -5.00
C GLY A 363 -20.47 -12.73 -3.99
N SER A 364 -21.33 -13.70 -3.70
CA SER A 364 -22.31 -13.55 -2.61
C SER A 364 -21.60 -13.40 -1.27
N PRO A 365 -22.02 -12.48 -0.38
CA PRO A 365 -21.37 -12.30 0.91
C PRO A 365 -21.48 -13.55 1.78
N SER A 366 -20.40 -13.85 2.51
CA SER A 366 -20.35 -15.00 3.43
C SER A 366 -21.34 -14.82 4.59
N ILE A 367 -21.65 -15.91 5.29
CA ILE A 367 -22.55 -15.87 6.45
C ILE A 367 -21.97 -14.93 7.52
N LEU A 368 -20.66 -14.96 7.71
CA LEU A 368 -19.96 -14.08 8.64
C LEU A 368 -20.11 -12.61 8.26
N GLN A 369 -19.94 -12.28 6.97
CA GLN A 369 -20.14 -10.92 6.46
C GLN A 369 -21.58 -10.46 6.62
N LYS A 370 -22.57 -11.34 6.39
CA LYS A 370 -23.99 -11.02 6.60
C LYS A 370 -24.27 -10.72 8.08
N LEU A 371 -23.79 -11.55 9.00
CA LEU A 371 -23.95 -11.35 10.45
C LEU A 371 -23.28 -10.07 10.93
N ALA A 372 -22.04 -9.82 10.50
CA ALA A 372 -21.31 -8.59 10.81
C ALA A 372 -22.04 -7.36 10.24
N GLY A 373 -22.52 -7.45 8.99
CA GLY A 373 -23.30 -6.42 8.32
C GLY A 373 -24.58 -6.08 9.10
N VAL A 374 -25.35 -7.08 9.53
CA VAL A 374 -26.56 -6.87 10.35
C VAL A 374 -26.21 -6.20 11.67
N LEU A 375 -25.16 -6.65 12.37
CA LEU A 375 -24.73 -6.06 13.64
C LEU A 375 -24.34 -4.59 13.49
N PHE A 376 -23.59 -4.26 12.44
CA PHE A 376 -23.20 -2.87 12.19
C PHE A 376 -24.35 -2.01 11.67
N LEU A 377 -25.27 -2.56 10.88
CA LEU A 377 -26.50 -1.86 10.48
C LEU A 377 -27.35 -1.51 11.69
N LEU A 378 -27.53 -2.44 12.63
CA LEU A 378 -28.23 -2.16 13.89
C LEU A 378 -27.52 -1.07 14.71
N ALA A 379 -26.19 -1.07 14.74
CA ALA A 379 -25.41 -0.02 15.39
C ALA A 379 -25.60 1.35 14.69
N ILE A 380 -25.58 1.39 13.36
CA ILE A 380 -25.79 2.61 12.57
C ILE A 380 -27.21 3.15 12.77
N VAL A 381 -28.23 2.30 12.71
CA VAL A 381 -29.62 2.70 12.98
C VAL A 381 -29.75 3.24 14.41
N GLY A 382 -29.16 2.55 15.39
CA GLY A 382 -29.10 3.00 16.78
C GLY A 382 -28.45 4.38 16.92
N PHE A 383 -27.39 4.65 16.16
CA PHE A 383 -26.74 5.97 16.12
C PHE A 383 -27.64 7.05 15.55
N VAL A 384 -28.28 6.80 14.41
CA VAL A 384 -29.17 7.77 13.76
C VAL A 384 -30.34 8.09 14.68
N VAL A 385 -30.96 7.08 15.28
CA VAL A 385 -32.05 7.25 16.25
C VAL A 385 -31.60 8.09 17.44
N LEU A 386 -30.46 7.79 18.06
CA LEU A 386 -29.94 8.59 19.18
C LEU A 386 -29.62 10.04 18.75
N HIS A 387 -29.13 10.25 17.54
CA HIS A 387 -28.81 11.57 17.06
C HIS A 387 -30.07 12.41 16.76
N VAL A 388 -31.09 11.80 16.15
CA VAL A 388 -32.39 12.41 15.84
C VAL A 388 -33.19 12.70 17.10
N LEU A 389 -33.15 11.82 18.10
CA LEU A 389 -33.76 12.03 19.42
C LEU A 389 -33.05 13.12 20.25
N GLY A 390 -32.12 13.89 19.67
CA GLY A 390 -31.49 15.04 20.32
C GLY A 390 -30.52 14.70 21.44
N TYR A 391 -30.19 13.42 21.66
CA TYR A 391 -29.29 12.98 22.73
C TYR A 391 -27.84 13.49 22.57
N SER A 392 -27.47 14.00 21.38
CA SER A 392 -26.15 14.61 21.13
C SER A 392 -26.01 16.02 21.73
N ARG A 393 -27.11 16.73 22.03
CA ARG A 393 -27.08 18.11 22.54
C ARG A 393 -26.57 18.24 23.99
N HIS A 394 -26.54 17.16 24.77
CA HIS A 394 -26.01 17.17 26.13
C HIS A 394 -24.50 16.91 26.23
N ARG A 395 -23.80 16.71 25.11
CA ARG A 395 -22.34 16.70 25.06
C ARG A 395 -21.77 18.09 24.76
N LYS A 396 -22.15 19.11 25.53
CA LYS A 396 -21.22 20.24 25.79
C LYS A 396 -20.16 19.75 26.77
N SER A 397 -19.30 18.84 26.31
CA SER A 397 -18.11 18.45 27.07
C SER A 397 -17.19 19.67 27.13
N LYS A 398 -16.80 20.07 28.35
CA LYS A 398 -15.61 20.90 28.60
C LYS A 398 -14.49 20.53 27.61
N PRO A 399 -13.77 21.51 27.03
CA PRO A 399 -12.61 21.22 26.22
C PRO A 399 -11.65 20.38 27.06
N VAL A 400 -11.35 19.18 26.57
CA VAL A 400 -10.20 18.42 27.08
C VAL A 400 -8.99 19.26 26.71
N SER A 401 -8.27 19.72 27.74
CA SER A 401 -6.98 20.37 27.61
C SER A 401 -6.04 19.49 26.80
N ASP A 402 -5.24 20.15 25.98
CA ASP A 402 -4.33 19.63 24.98
C ASP A 402 -3.61 18.32 25.37
N VAL A 403 -3.46 17.46 24.37
CA VAL A 403 -2.65 16.22 24.35
C VAL A 403 -1.13 16.50 24.53
N GLU A 404 -0.76 17.70 25.00
CA GLU A 404 0.62 18.22 25.10
C GLU A 404 1.24 18.04 26.51
N SER A 405 0.50 17.51 27.50
CA SER A 405 1.04 17.25 28.84
C SER A 405 1.15 15.75 29.17
N GLY A 406 2.39 15.27 29.17
CA GLY A 406 2.79 13.92 29.54
C GLY A 406 2.96 13.74 31.05
N GLU A 407 1.86 13.77 31.80
CA GLU A 407 1.82 13.22 33.16
C GLU A 407 0.80 12.09 33.24
N GLU A 408 1.25 10.85 33.51
CA GLU A 408 0.42 9.83 34.16
C GLU A 408 0.01 10.39 35.54
N LYS A 409 -1.06 11.18 35.61
CA LYS A 409 -1.71 11.44 36.90
C LYS A 409 -2.35 10.14 37.40
N LYS A 410 -2.08 9.84 38.67
CA LYS A 410 -2.75 8.80 39.48
C LYS A 410 -4.26 8.79 39.16
N PRO A 411 -4.88 7.60 39.04
CA PRO A 411 -6.31 7.52 38.78
C PRO A 411 -7.07 8.23 39.91
N PRO A 412 -8.08 9.06 39.60
CA PRO A 412 -8.91 9.66 40.62
C PRO A 412 -9.58 8.54 41.42
N SER A 413 -9.32 8.53 42.71
CA SER A 413 -10.08 7.79 43.72
C SER A 413 -11.47 8.40 43.84
N ALA A 414 -12.33 8.17 42.85
CA ALA A 414 -13.76 8.40 42.95
C ALA A 414 -14.46 7.64 41.82
N VAL A 415 -15.32 6.69 42.19
CA VAL A 415 -16.18 5.93 41.30
C VAL A 415 -17.07 6.92 40.54
N THR A 416 -16.70 7.23 39.29
CA THR A 416 -17.61 7.92 38.36
C THR A 416 -18.49 6.84 37.74
N PRO A 417 -19.83 6.94 37.79
CA PRO A 417 -20.70 5.90 37.24
C PRO A 417 -20.44 5.74 35.74
N LEU A 418 -20.32 4.48 35.31
CA LEU A 418 -20.02 4.07 33.94
C LEU A 418 -21.06 4.66 32.98
N ASN A 419 -20.70 5.70 32.23
CA ASN A 419 -21.58 6.27 31.22
C ASN A 419 -21.60 5.35 29.98
N THR A 420 -22.54 4.39 29.96
CA THR A 420 -22.74 3.40 28.89
C THR A 420 -22.92 4.02 27.48
N LYS A 421 -23.16 5.33 27.40
CA LYS A 421 -23.36 6.09 26.16
C LYS A 421 -22.09 6.25 25.31
N GLY A 422 -20.91 6.32 25.94
CA GLY A 422 -19.63 6.50 25.22
C GLY A 422 -19.25 5.29 24.36
N PRO A 423 -19.21 4.07 24.92
CA PRO A 423 -18.85 2.85 24.19
C PRO A 423 -19.82 2.53 23.06
N PHE A 424 -21.13 2.75 23.26
CA PHE A 424 -22.13 2.53 22.21
C PHE A 424 -21.86 3.40 20.97
N PHE A 425 -21.57 4.70 21.18
CA PHE A 425 -21.22 5.63 20.11
C PHE A 425 -19.92 5.22 19.39
N ALA A 426 -18.94 4.68 20.11
CA ALA A 426 -17.70 4.17 19.54
C ALA A 426 -17.95 2.96 18.62
N ILE A 427 -18.82 2.01 19.02
CA ILE A 427 -19.23 0.86 18.19
C ILE A 427 -19.95 1.33 16.93
N CYS A 428 -20.84 2.32 17.05
CA CYS A 428 -21.56 2.86 15.89
C CYS A 428 -20.62 3.48 14.85
N LYS A 429 -19.65 4.30 15.33
CA LYS A 429 -18.62 4.88 14.46
C LYS A 429 -17.75 3.80 13.81
N MET A 430 -17.40 2.76 14.57
CA MET A 430 -16.69 1.60 14.02
C MET A 430 -17.49 0.96 12.89
N GLY A 431 -18.81 0.76 13.06
CA GLY A 431 -19.68 0.22 12.01
C GLY A 431 -19.69 1.05 10.74
N LEU A 432 -19.73 2.38 10.83
CA LEU A 432 -19.63 3.27 9.66
C LEU A 432 -18.28 3.13 8.94
N ILE A 433 -17.18 3.06 9.69
CA ILE A 433 -15.84 2.90 9.11
C ILE A 433 -15.69 1.52 8.46
N MET A 434 -16.21 0.47 9.09
CA MET A 434 -16.20 -0.89 8.52
C MET A 434 -17.04 -0.98 7.25
N ALA A 435 -18.21 -0.32 7.22
CA ALA A 435 -19.00 -0.20 6.01
C ALA A 435 -18.23 0.53 4.90
N TYR A 436 -17.55 1.63 5.21
CA TYR A 436 -16.69 2.33 4.24
C TYR A 436 -15.59 1.40 3.68
N PHE A 437 -14.89 0.65 4.53
CA PHE A 437 -13.86 -0.27 4.04
C PHE A 437 -14.44 -1.37 3.15
N TYR A 438 -15.61 -1.91 3.51
CA TYR A 438 -16.30 -2.91 2.69
C TYR A 438 -16.65 -2.35 1.31
N LEU A 439 -17.11 -1.09 1.24
CA LEU A 439 -17.43 -0.41 -0.03
C LEU A 439 -16.18 -0.15 -0.89
N CYS A 440 -15.03 0.12 -0.27
CA CYS A 440 -13.77 0.35 -0.97
C CYS A 440 -13.17 -0.91 -1.60
N ASP A 441 -13.21 -2.03 -0.88
CA ASP A 441 -12.47 -3.24 -1.30
C ASP A 441 -13.39 -4.30 -1.93
N ARG A 442 -14.54 -4.59 -1.29
CA ARG A 442 -15.45 -5.69 -1.67
C ARG A 442 -16.60 -5.27 -2.56
N ALA A 443 -17.02 -4.01 -2.53
CA ALA A 443 -17.99 -3.49 -3.49
C ALA A 443 -17.28 -2.91 -4.73
N ASP A 444 -17.90 -3.08 -5.90
CA ASP A 444 -17.40 -2.51 -7.17
C ASP A 444 -17.86 -1.06 -7.38
N ILE A 445 -17.90 -0.27 -6.30
CA ILE A 445 -18.30 1.15 -6.36
C ILE A 445 -17.13 2.00 -6.83
N PHE A 446 -15.95 1.76 -6.26
CA PHE A 446 -14.75 2.53 -6.55
C PHE A 446 -13.86 1.81 -7.55
N MET A 447 -13.14 2.62 -8.33
CA MET A 447 -12.24 2.16 -9.38
C MET A 447 -10.93 1.60 -8.79
N LYS A 448 -10.31 0.66 -9.51
CA LYS A 448 -9.07 -0.02 -9.08
C LYS A 448 -8.03 0.03 -10.19
N GLU A 449 -6.80 0.42 -9.85
CA GLU A 449 -5.66 0.46 -10.78
C GLU A 449 -4.53 -0.47 -10.34
N GLN A 450 -3.76 -1.01 -11.30
CA GLN A 450 -2.60 -1.84 -11.01
C GLN A 450 -1.47 -1.01 -10.40
N LYS A 451 -0.69 -1.66 -9.53
CA LYS A 451 0.54 -1.07 -9.00
C LYS A 451 1.62 -1.07 -10.07
N PHE A 452 2.20 0.10 -10.30
CA PHE A 452 3.36 0.25 -11.18
C PHE A 452 4.45 1.04 -10.49
N TYR A 453 5.65 0.45 -10.41
CA TYR A 453 6.78 1.06 -9.74
C TYR A 453 7.58 1.95 -10.69
N THR A 454 7.78 3.20 -10.28
CA THR A 454 8.81 4.08 -10.86
C THR A 454 9.65 4.71 -9.75
N HIS A 455 10.92 5.01 -10.02
CA HIS A 455 11.78 5.66 -9.05
C HIS A 455 11.20 7.00 -8.55
N SER A 456 10.63 7.80 -9.44
CA SER A 456 10.01 9.09 -9.10
C SER A 456 8.83 8.94 -8.14
N THR A 457 7.94 7.96 -8.38
CA THR A 457 6.77 7.73 -7.51
C THR A 457 7.14 7.30 -6.09
N PHE A 458 8.33 6.75 -5.88
CA PHE A 458 8.82 6.37 -4.54
C PHE A 458 9.63 7.49 -3.87
N PHE A 459 10.63 8.04 -4.56
CA PHE A 459 11.57 8.98 -3.95
C PHE A 459 11.00 10.39 -3.75
N ILE A 460 10.11 10.87 -4.61
CA ILE A 460 9.51 12.22 -4.46
C ILE A 460 8.69 12.32 -3.17
N PRO A 461 7.72 11.42 -2.88
CA PRO A 461 6.99 11.44 -1.62
C PRO A 461 7.90 11.27 -0.40
N LEU A 462 8.96 10.46 -0.52
CA LEU A 462 9.93 10.25 0.55
C LEU A 462 10.67 11.54 0.92
N ILE A 463 11.14 12.30 -0.08
CA ILE A 463 11.79 13.60 0.13
C ILE A 463 10.81 14.58 0.77
N TYR A 464 9.57 14.66 0.28
CA TYR A 464 8.56 15.56 0.82
C TYR A 464 8.28 15.29 2.32
N ILE A 465 8.10 14.03 2.69
CA ILE A 465 7.88 13.63 4.10
C ILE A 465 9.11 13.93 4.96
N PHE A 466 10.32 13.72 4.45
CA PHE A 466 11.55 14.02 5.17
C PHE A 466 11.70 15.53 5.43
N VAL A 467 11.41 16.36 4.43
CA VAL A 467 11.42 17.82 4.54
C VAL A 467 10.41 18.29 5.60
N LEU A 468 9.18 17.78 5.56
CA LEU A 468 8.18 18.06 6.60
C LEU A 468 8.68 17.65 7.99
N GLY A 469 9.30 16.47 8.12
CA GLY A 469 9.87 15.99 9.37
C GLY A 469 10.89 16.95 9.98
N ILE A 470 11.75 17.56 9.16
CA ILE A 470 12.76 18.54 9.60
C ILE A 470 12.10 19.84 10.08
N PHE A 471 11.12 20.37 9.35
CA PHE A 471 10.47 21.63 9.69
C PHE A 471 9.72 21.59 11.03
N TYR A 472 9.18 20.44 11.42
CA TYR A 472 8.47 20.24 12.69
C TYR A 472 9.36 19.63 13.79
N SER A 473 10.58 20.16 13.96
CA SER A 473 11.51 19.73 15.01
C SER A 473 11.31 20.52 16.32
N GLU A 474 11.21 19.80 17.43
CA GLU A 474 11.03 20.34 18.78
C GLU A 474 12.10 19.79 19.74
N ASN A 475 12.29 20.46 20.88
CA ASN A 475 13.21 20.00 21.93
C ASN A 475 12.55 18.95 22.82
N THR A 476 13.28 17.88 23.13
CA THR A 476 12.80 16.80 24.00
C THR A 476 12.76 17.22 25.47
N LYS A 477 11.83 16.64 26.24
CA LYS A 477 11.75 16.87 27.70
C LYS A 477 12.82 16.10 28.48
N GLU A 478 13.19 14.92 27.99
CA GLU A 478 14.22 14.05 28.58
C GLU A 478 15.34 13.76 27.56
N SER A 479 16.60 13.87 27.98
CA SER A 479 17.79 13.56 27.18
C SER A 479 18.26 12.10 27.30
N LYS A 480 17.39 11.20 27.77
CA LYS A 480 17.70 9.77 27.86
C LYS A 480 17.75 9.11 26.49
N VAL A 481 18.61 8.10 26.33
CA VAL A 481 18.69 7.31 25.10
C VAL A 481 17.35 6.61 24.83
N LEU A 482 16.84 6.73 23.60
CA LEU A 482 15.54 6.16 23.19
C LEU A 482 14.38 6.57 24.11
N ASN A 483 14.27 7.87 24.37
CA ASN A 483 13.12 8.40 25.11
C ASN A 483 11.78 8.09 24.39
N ARG A 484 10.66 8.30 25.09
CA ARG A 484 9.33 7.98 24.53
C ARG A 484 9.04 8.78 23.24
N GLU A 485 9.45 10.04 23.20
CA GLU A 485 9.24 10.96 22.06
C GLU A 485 10.02 10.51 20.82
N GLN A 486 11.29 10.10 20.98
CA GLN A 486 12.15 9.56 19.93
C GLN A 486 11.71 8.18 19.47
N THR A 487 11.22 7.32 20.36
CA THR A 487 10.69 6.01 19.95
C THR A 487 9.40 6.17 19.16
N ASP A 488 8.54 7.13 19.51
CA ASP A 488 7.37 7.48 18.70
C ASP A 488 7.78 8.14 17.37
N GLU A 489 8.74 9.06 17.35
CA GLU A 489 9.32 9.62 16.11
C GLU A 489 9.84 8.51 15.20
N TRP A 490 10.63 7.58 15.76
CA TRP A 490 11.22 6.47 15.05
C TRP A 490 10.15 5.58 14.43
N LYS A 491 9.11 5.23 15.18
CA LYS A 491 7.95 4.50 14.64
C LYS A 491 7.28 5.28 13.52
N GLY A 492 7.03 6.57 13.71
CA GLY A 492 6.31 7.40 12.75
C GLY A 492 6.98 7.47 11.38
N TRP A 493 8.27 7.82 11.33
CA TRP A 493 8.96 7.90 10.04
C TRP A 493 9.08 6.52 9.40
N MET A 494 9.38 5.46 10.17
CA MET A 494 9.41 4.09 9.63
C MET A 494 8.07 3.70 9.04
N GLN A 495 6.97 4.03 9.72
CA GLN A 495 5.63 3.74 9.24
C GLN A 495 5.33 4.44 7.92
N LEU A 496 5.65 5.73 7.81
CA LEU A 496 5.44 6.50 6.58
C LEU A 496 6.26 5.95 5.41
N VAL A 497 7.50 5.49 5.64
CA VAL A 497 8.33 4.85 4.61
C VAL A 497 7.71 3.51 4.17
N ILE A 498 7.26 2.68 5.11
CA ILE A 498 6.59 1.40 4.82
C ILE A 498 5.30 1.63 4.02
N LEU A 499 4.55 2.68 4.34
CA LEU A 499 3.34 3.08 3.66
C LEU A 499 3.61 3.50 2.20
N ILE A 500 4.59 4.38 1.96
CA ILE A 500 5.01 4.77 0.60
C ILE A 500 5.47 3.55 -0.20
N TYR A 501 6.24 2.66 0.43
CA TYR A 501 6.73 1.44 -0.19
C TYR A 501 5.61 0.53 -0.72
N HIS A 502 4.51 0.37 0.02
CA HIS A 502 3.40 -0.49 -0.39
C HIS A 502 2.53 0.12 -1.49
N ILE A 503 2.29 1.43 -1.46
CA ILE A 503 1.48 2.11 -2.48
C ILE A 503 2.26 2.22 -3.80
N SER A 504 3.57 2.50 -3.77
CA SER A 504 4.39 2.63 -4.98
C SER A 504 4.81 1.28 -5.58
N GLY A 505 4.52 0.14 -4.92
CA GLY A 505 4.95 -1.17 -5.40
C GLY A 505 6.47 -1.39 -5.37
N ALA A 506 7.22 -0.63 -4.56
CA ALA A 506 8.69 -0.63 -4.54
C ALA A 506 9.35 -1.96 -4.13
N SER A 507 8.55 -2.98 -3.81
CA SER A 507 8.99 -4.37 -3.62
C SER A 507 9.69 -4.96 -4.85
N ALA A 508 9.46 -4.41 -6.05
CA ALA A 508 10.14 -4.82 -7.28
C ALA A 508 11.64 -4.45 -7.26
N PHE A 509 12.00 -3.36 -6.57
CA PHE A 509 13.38 -2.90 -6.46
C PHE A 509 14.03 -3.46 -5.19
N ILE A 510 14.95 -4.41 -5.37
CA ILE A 510 15.57 -5.20 -4.28
C ILE A 510 16.24 -4.32 -3.19
N PRO A 511 17.01 -3.27 -3.51
CA PRO A 511 17.68 -2.48 -2.47
C PRO A 511 16.68 -1.80 -1.52
N VAL A 512 15.59 -1.23 -2.05
CA VAL A 512 14.53 -0.65 -1.23
C VAL A 512 13.80 -1.71 -0.42
N TYR A 513 13.53 -2.88 -1.01
CA TYR A 513 12.96 -4.02 -0.28
C TYR A 513 13.81 -4.37 0.95
N MET A 514 15.13 -4.50 0.81
CA MET A 514 16.03 -4.85 1.92
C MET A 514 16.03 -3.79 3.04
N HIS A 515 16.05 -2.50 2.70
CA HIS A 515 15.98 -1.42 3.69
C HIS A 515 14.65 -1.43 4.45
N VAL A 516 13.54 -1.62 3.75
CA VAL A 516 12.21 -1.74 4.37
C VAL A 516 12.14 -2.96 5.29
N ARG A 517 12.78 -4.08 4.92
CA ARG A 517 12.89 -5.25 5.81
C ARG A 517 13.64 -4.93 7.11
N VAL A 518 14.69 -4.12 7.07
CA VAL A 518 15.35 -3.63 8.29
C VAL A 518 14.42 -2.77 9.13
N LEU A 519 13.55 -1.95 8.53
CA LEU A 519 12.55 -1.17 9.28
C LEU A 519 11.55 -2.08 10.02
N VAL A 520 11.11 -3.17 9.39
CA VAL A 520 10.24 -4.16 10.06
C VAL A 520 10.98 -4.85 11.20
N ALA A 521 12.25 -5.24 11.01
CA ALA A 521 13.09 -5.78 12.09
C ALA A 521 13.29 -4.76 13.22
N ALA A 522 13.45 -3.47 12.91
CA ALA A 522 13.57 -2.40 13.89
C ALA A 522 12.29 -2.25 14.74
N TYR A 523 11.11 -2.42 14.14
CA TYR A 523 9.83 -2.46 14.89
C TYR A 523 9.78 -3.61 15.90
N LEU A 524 10.23 -4.80 15.51
CA LEU A 524 10.31 -5.96 16.42
C LEU A 524 11.38 -5.76 17.49
N PHE A 525 12.52 -5.17 17.14
CA PHE A 525 13.56 -4.77 18.09
C PHE A 525 13.02 -3.78 19.14
N GLN A 526 12.28 -2.76 18.72
CA GLN A 526 11.63 -1.81 19.65
C GLN A 526 10.59 -2.49 20.55
N THR A 527 9.88 -3.49 20.03
CA THR A 527 8.93 -4.31 20.81
C THR A 527 9.69 -5.08 21.90
N GLY A 528 10.80 -5.74 21.55
CA GLY A 528 11.71 -6.40 22.50
C GLY A 528 12.25 -5.44 23.56
N TYR A 529 12.81 -4.31 23.13
CA TYR A 529 13.36 -3.28 24.02
C TYR A 529 12.31 -2.71 24.98
N GLY A 530 11.16 -2.27 24.46
CA GLY A 530 10.13 -1.58 25.25
C GLY A 530 9.45 -2.49 26.27
N HIS A 531 9.07 -3.70 25.88
CA HIS A 531 8.44 -4.65 26.80
C HIS A 531 9.42 -5.22 27.82
N PHE A 532 10.66 -5.52 27.44
CA PHE A 532 11.69 -5.95 28.39
C PHE A 532 11.97 -4.88 29.44
N SER A 533 12.26 -3.64 29.01
CA SER A 533 12.51 -2.51 29.91
C SER A 533 11.32 -2.27 30.84
N PHE A 534 10.09 -2.41 30.35
CA PHE A 534 8.90 -2.31 31.19
C PHE A 534 8.88 -3.39 32.29
N PHE A 535 8.99 -4.67 31.93
CA PHE A 535 8.91 -5.76 32.92
C PHE A 535 10.08 -5.73 33.91
N TRP A 536 11.27 -5.33 33.44
CA TRP A 536 12.47 -5.21 34.27
C TRP A 536 12.37 -4.09 35.32
N LEU A 537 11.88 -2.91 34.91
CA LEU A 537 11.79 -1.72 35.76
C LEU A 537 10.54 -1.71 36.65
N LYS A 538 9.36 -1.94 36.06
CA LYS A 538 8.08 -1.83 36.77
C LYS A 538 7.66 -3.13 37.47
N GLY A 539 8.10 -4.30 36.99
CA GLY A 539 7.82 -5.58 37.64
C GLY A 539 6.35 -6.03 37.62
N ASP A 540 5.53 -5.41 36.77
CA ASP A 540 4.09 -5.70 36.69
C ASP A 540 3.83 -6.82 35.66
N PHE A 541 3.57 -8.03 36.18
CA PHE A 541 3.20 -9.22 35.40
C PHE A 541 1.69 -9.49 35.41
N GLY A 542 0.87 -8.51 35.81
CA GLY A 542 -0.57 -8.68 35.95
C GLY A 542 -1.29 -9.00 34.64
N LEU A 543 -2.27 -9.91 34.73
CA LEU A 543 -3.10 -10.35 33.60
C LEU A 543 -3.83 -9.18 32.91
N TYR A 544 -4.25 -8.17 33.67
CA TYR A 544 -4.90 -6.97 33.17
C TYR A 544 -4.08 -6.28 32.07
N ARG A 545 -2.78 -6.06 32.33
CA ARG A 545 -1.89 -5.38 31.38
C ARG A 545 -1.67 -6.21 30.12
N VAL A 546 -1.46 -7.52 30.29
CA VAL A 546 -1.28 -8.45 29.15
C VAL A 546 -2.51 -8.40 28.25
N CYS A 547 -3.71 -8.49 28.82
CA CYS A 547 -4.96 -8.39 28.07
C CYS A 547 -5.10 -7.02 27.40
N GLN A 548 -4.70 -5.93 28.06
CA GLN A 548 -4.76 -4.58 27.50
C GLN A 548 -3.89 -4.42 26.26
N VAL A 549 -2.65 -4.93 26.30
CA VAL A 549 -1.75 -4.91 25.15
C VAL A 549 -2.29 -5.80 24.03
N LEU A 550 -2.72 -7.03 24.33
CA LEU A 550 -3.28 -7.95 23.35
C LEU A 550 -4.53 -7.39 22.66
N PHE A 551 -5.44 -6.77 23.41
CA PHE A 551 -6.63 -6.16 22.83
C PHE A 551 -6.26 -5.00 21.90
N ARG A 552 -5.37 -4.10 22.33
CA ARG A 552 -4.96 -2.95 21.51
C ARG A 552 -4.29 -3.39 20.20
N LEU A 553 -3.50 -4.46 20.22
CA LEU A 553 -2.84 -4.98 19.02
C LEU A 553 -3.83 -5.65 18.06
N ASN A 554 -4.76 -6.46 18.58
CA ASN A 554 -5.53 -7.40 17.76
C ASN A 554 -6.96 -6.94 17.44
N PHE A 555 -7.54 -5.99 18.20
CA PHE A 555 -8.95 -5.63 18.09
C PHE A 555 -9.36 -5.23 16.66
N LEU A 556 -8.63 -4.31 16.04
CA LEU A 556 -8.94 -3.85 14.68
C LEU A 556 -8.87 -4.98 13.66
N VAL A 557 -7.82 -5.81 13.73
CA VAL A 557 -7.62 -6.92 12.79
C VAL A 557 -8.71 -7.98 12.94
N VAL A 558 -9.10 -8.33 14.17
CA VAL A 558 -10.18 -9.29 14.41
C VAL A 558 -11.48 -8.78 13.80
N VAL A 559 -11.83 -7.51 14.00
CA VAL A 559 -13.03 -6.92 13.38
C VAL A 559 -12.95 -6.94 11.85
N LEU A 560 -11.79 -6.64 11.29
CA LEU A 560 -11.58 -6.69 9.83
C LEU A 560 -11.71 -8.11 9.27
N CYS A 561 -11.17 -9.12 9.94
CA CYS A 561 -11.32 -10.51 9.53
C CYS A 561 -12.80 -10.91 9.42
N LEU A 562 -13.65 -10.45 10.35
CA LEU A 562 -15.10 -10.72 10.32
C LEU A 562 -15.81 -9.99 9.16
N VAL A 563 -15.41 -8.74 8.87
CA VAL A 563 -16.06 -7.89 7.85
C VAL A 563 -15.57 -8.21 6.44
N MET A 564 -14.30 -8.55 6.29
CA MET A 564 -13.64 -8.71 4.99
C MET A 564 -13.53 -10.16 4.53
N ASP A 565 -13.88 -11.12 5.40
CA ASP A 565 -13.73 -12.56 5.18
C ASP A 565 -12.31 -12.94 4.73
N ARG A 566 -11.33 -12.50 5.52
CA ARG A 566 -9.91 -12.76 5.29
C ARG A 566 -9.27 -13.37 6.52
N SER A 567 -8.36 -14.32 6.31
CA SER A 567 -7.65 -14.98 7.40
C SER A 567 -6.80 -13.98 8.19
N TYR A 568 -6.61 -14.27 9.47
CA TYR A 568 -5.86 -13.41 10.38
C TYR A 568 -4.40 -13.18 9.91
N GLN A 569 -3.82 -14.19 9.27
CA GLN A 569 -2.48 -14.14 8.67
C GLN A 569 -2.35 -13.15 7.49
N PHE A 570 -3.45 -12.72 6.86
CA PHE A 570 -3.43 -11.68 5.83
C PHE A 570 -2.80 -10.37 6.35
N TYR A 571 -3.03 -10.06 7.62
CA TYR A 571 -2.46 -8.90 8.32
C TYR A 571 -1.19 -9.29 9.09
N TYR A 572 -0.29 -10.08 8.47
CA TYR A 572 0.83 -10.82 9.08
C TYR A 572 1.63 -10.08 10.16
N PHE A 573 1.78 -8.76 10.08
CA PHE A 573 2.53 -7.96 11.05
C PHE A 573 1.92 -8.03 12.46
N VAL A 574 0.58 -8.03 12.57
CA VAL A 574 -0.12 -8.08 13.85
C VAL A 574 -0.01 -9.44 14.54
N PRO A 575 -0.28 -10.59 13.88
CA PRO A 575 0.05 -11.91 14.40
C PRO A 575 1.51 -12.02 14.85
N LEU A 576 2.45 -11.48 14.07
CA LEU A 576 3.88 -11.53 14.37
C LEU A 576 4.24 -10.76 15.65
N VAL A 577 3.81 -9.50 15.79
CA VAL A 577 4.07 -8.69 17.00
C VAL A 577 3.37 -9.29 18.22
N THR A 578 2.14 -9.78 18.07
CA THR A 578 1.40 -10.46 19.14
C THR A 578 2.12 -11.71 19.61
N PHE A 579 2.61 -12.56 18.70
CA PHE A 579 3.39 -13.74 19.03
C PHE A 579 4.65 -13.37 19.82
N TRP A 580 5.43 -12.41 19.34
CA TRP A 580 6.66 -11.98 20.01
C TRP A 580 6.39 -11.33 21.38
N PHE A 581 5.30 -10.57 21.54
CA PHE A 581 4.90 -10.05 22.84
C PHE A 581 4.63 -11.18 23.85
N VAL A 582 3.92 -12.24 23.44
CA VAL A 582 3.65 -13.41 24.28
C VAL A 582 4.96 -14.13 24.64
N VAL A 583 5.88 -14.31 23.68
CA VAL A 583 7.21 -14.90 23.95
C VAL A 583 7.99 -14.08 24.98
N ILE A 584 8.07 -12.75 24.82
CA ILE A 584 8.75 -11.86 25.78
C ILE A 584 8.11 -12.00 27.18
N TYR A 585 6.77 -11.98 27.24
CA TYR A 585 6.05 -12.13 28.51
C TYR A 585 6.38 -13.46 29.18
N ILE A 586 6.32 -14.59 28.46
CA ILE A 586 6.65 -15.91 28.99
C ILE A 586 8.10 -15.94 29.48
N THR A 587 9.08 -15.48 28.68
CA THR A 587 10.50 -15.48 29.08
C THR A 587 10.75 -14.70 30.37
N MET A 588 10.09 -13.57 30.55
CA MET A 588 10.25 -12.73 31.74
C MET A 588 9.46 -13.26 32.95
N ALA A 589 8.26 -13.78 32.73
CA ALA A 589 7.38 -14.29 33.77
C ALA A 589 7.79 -15.68 34.31
N MET A 590 8.46 -16.50 33.49
CA MET A 590 8.98 -17.81 33.89
C MET A 590 9.83 -17.69 35.14
N TRP A 591 9.67 -18.63 36.07
CA TRP A 591 10.44 -18.64 37.31
C TRP A 591 11.93 -18.93 37.05
N PRO A 592 12.89 -18.25 37.71
CA PRO A 592 12.71 -17.18 38.69
C PRO A 592 12.40 -15.82 38.04
N GLN A 593 11.50 -15.04 38.63
CA GLN A 593 11.23 -13.66 38.20
C GLN A 593 12.39 -12.74 38.62
N ILE A 594 13.13 -12.24 37.63
CA ILE A 594 14.32 -11.40 37.83
C ILE A 594 13.92 -9.96 37.55
N LEU A 595 13.81 -9.17 38.61
CA LEU A 595 13.53 -7.73 38.54
C LEU A 595 14.80 -6.92 38.84
N GLN A 596 14.82 -5.65 38.45
CA GLN A 596 15.93 -4.74 38.73
C GLN A 596 16.31 -4.72 40.22
N LYS A 597 15.33 -4.67 41.14
CA LYS A 597 15.58 -4.67 42.59
C LYS A 597 16.34 -5.91 43.06
N LYS A 598 15.97 -7.09 42.54
CA LYS A 598 16.60 -8.37 42.89
C LYS A 598 17.98 -8.51 42.25
N ALA A 599 18.10 -8.06 40.99
CA ALA A 599 19.36 -8.06 40.25
C ALA A 599 20.43 -7.14 40.86
N ASN A 600 20.01 -6.02 41.45
CA ASN A 600 20.92 -5.11 42.13
C ASN A 600 21.54 -5.69 43.40
N GLY A 601 20.91 -6.67 44.06
CA GLY A 601 21.42 -7.28 45.28
C GLY A 601 22.52 -8.32 45.06
N SER A 602 22.64 -8.91 43.86
CA SER A 602 23.71 -9.87 43.54
C SER A 602 23.91 -10.00 42.03
N GLY A 603 25.17 -10.00 41.59
CA GLY A 603 25.56 -10.20 40.19
C GLY A 603 25.09 -11.54 39.57
N ILE A 604 24.83 -12.55 40.41
CA ILE A 604 24.28 -13.85 39.99
C ILE A 604 22.96 -13.71 39.24
N TRP A 605 22.13 -12.72 39.58
CA TRP A 605 20.85 -12.48 38.90
C TRP A 605 21.03 -11.87 37.50
N HIS A 606 22.12 -11.13 37.25
CA HIS A 606 22.50 -10.69 35.90
C HIS A 606 22.94 -11.88 35.03
N LEU A 607 23.66 -12.85 35.62
CA LEU A 607 23.96 -14.11 34.94
C LEU A 607 22.69 -14.93 34.68
N GLY A 608 21.75 -14.95 35.63
CA GLY A 608 20.46 -15.63 35.50
C GLY A 608 19.61 -15.11 34.33
N ILE A 609 19.56 -13.79 34.10
CA ILE A 609 18.84 -13.24 32.94
C ILE A 609 19.57 -13.54 31.62
N LEU A 610 20.91 -13.52 31.62
CA LEU A 610 21.70 -13.89 30.44
C LEU A 610 21.46 -15.36 30.06
N MET A 611 21.38 -16.27 31.04
CA MET A 611 21.01 -17.67 30.81
C MET A 611 19.60 -17.83 30.25
N LYS A 612 18.63 -17.02 30.71
CA LYS A 612 17.28 -17.00 30.11
C LYS A 612 17.29 -16.54 28.65
N LEU A 613 18.06 -15.50 28.33
CA LEU A 613 18.21 -15.02 26.96
C LEU A 613 18.91 -16.07 26.08
N LEU A 614 19.94 -16.76 26.60
CA LEU A 614 20.59 -17.87 25.90
C LEU A 614 19.60 -19.02 25.65
N GLY A 615 18.78 -19.38 26.64
CA GLY A 615 17.72 -20.38 26.48
C GLY A 615 16.71 -19.98 25.40
N LEU A 616 16.29 -18.70 25.37
CA LEU A 616 15.43 -18.17 24.32
C LEU A 616 16.11 -18.21 22.94
N LEU A 617 17.39 -17.88 22.85
CA LEU A 617 18.16 -17.97 21.60
C LEU A 617 18.20 -19.40 21.06
N LEU A 618 18.51 -20.37 21.91
CA LEU A 618 18.55 -21.78 21.55
C LEU A 618 17.17 -22.27 21.08
N PHE A 619 16.10 -21.86 21.77
CA PHE A 619 14.72 -22.13 21.37
C PHE A 619 14.40 -21.56 19.98
N ILE A 620 14.78 -20.31 19.71
CA ILE A 620 14.59 -19.67 18.39
C ILE A 620 15.37 -20.43 17.31
N CYS A 621 16.64 -20.78 17.56
CA CYS A 621 17.47 -21.54 16.62
C CYS A 621 16.87 -22.93 16.32
N PHE A 622 16.32 -23.61 17.32
CA PHE A 622 15.66 -24.90 17.16
C PHE A 622 14.41 -24.79 16.27
N PHE A 623 13.53 -23.82 16.52
CA PHE A 623 12.34 -23.55 15.69
C PHE A 623 12.71 -23.13 14.26
N ALA A 624 13.82 -22.40 14.12
CA ALA A 624 14.34 -21.94 12.82
C ALA A 624 14.90 -23.07 11.95
N TYR A 625 15.51 -24.08 12.55
CA TYR A 625 16.10 -25.21 11.84
C TYR A 625 15.06 -26.30 11.53
N SER A 626 14.14 -26.56 12.46
CA SER A 626 13.13 -27.61 12.32
C SER A 626 11.81 -27.09 11.73
N GLN A 627 11.73 -27.02 10.39
CA GLN A 627 10.50 -26.61 9.69
C GLN A 627 9.31 -27.53 10.04
N GLY A 628 9.51 -28.85 10.01
CA GLY A 628 8.43 -29.82 10.29
C GLY A 628 7.88 -29.72 11.71
N PHE A 629 8.73 -29.40 12.70
CA PHE A 629 8.27 -29.20 14.08
C PHE A 629 7.47 -27.91 14.23
N PHE A 630 7.92 -26.83 13.60
CA PHE A 630 7.20 -25.55 13.58
C PHE A 630 5.82 -25.72 12.94
N GLU A 631 5.77 -26.25 11.73
CA GLU A 631 4.51 -26.49 11.02
C GLU A 631 3.63 -27.45 11.80
N GLY A 632 4.18 -28.51 12.42
CA GLY A 632 3.44 -29.45 13.26
C GLY A 632 2.73 -28.80 14.46
N ILE A 633 3.40 -27.91 15.21
CA ILE A 633 2.78 -27.20 16.35
C ILE A 633 1.65 -26.28 15.88
N PHE A 634 1.90 -25.49 14.83
CA PHE A 634 0.93 -24.51 14.35
C PHE A 634 -0.18 -25.13 13.49
N SER A 635 -0.06 -26.41 13.10
CA SER A 635 -1.12 -27.14 12.37
C SER A 635 -2.23 -27.69 13.27
N ILE A 636 -2.08 -27.61 14.59
CA ILE A 636 -3.08 -28.14 15.54
C ILE A 636 -4.31 -27.21 15.58
N TRP A 637 -5.51 -27.77 15.39
CA TRP A 637 -6.76 -27.04 15.58
C TRP A 637 -6.99 -26.72 17.07
N PRO A 638 -7.40 -25.49 17.45
CA PRO A 638 -7.88 -24.39 16.61
C PRO A 638 -6.82 -23.37 16.15
N ILE A 639 -5.55 -23.56 16.54
CA ILE A 639 -4.45 -22.61 16.26
C ILE A 639 -4.18 -22.49 14.76
N SER A 640 -4.26 -23.59 14.02
CA SER A 640 -4.07 -23.62 12.55
C SER A 640 -4.91 -22.58 11.82
N LYS A 641 -6.19 -22.44 12.18
CA LYS A 641 -7.09 -21.45 11.56
C LYS A 641 -6.66 -19.99 11.75
N LEU A 642 -5.88 -19.69 12.78
CA LEU A 642 -5.38 -18.33 13.00
C LEU A 642 -4.16 -18.02 12.12
N PHE A 643 -3.34 -19.02 11.81
CA PHE A 643 -2.05 -18.83 11.12
C PHE A 643 -2.02 -19.37 9.69
N GLU A 644 -3.08 -20.02 9.22
CA GLU A 644 -3.19 -20.47 7.83
C GLU A 644 -3.49 -19.34 6.85
N LEU A 645 -2.90 -19.44 5.66
CA LEU A 645 -3.25 -18.64 4.49
C LEU A 645 -3.49 -19.60 3.32
N GLN A 646 -4.70 -19.60 2.77
CA GLN A 646 -5.11 -20.51 1.70
C GLN A 646 -4.84 -22.00 2.02
N GLY A 647 -5.02 -22.40 3.29
CA GLY A 647 -4.80 -23.77 3.75
C GLY A 647 -3.33 -24.17 3.99
N SER A 648 -2.38 -23.24 3.86
CA SER A 648 -0.95 -23.49 4.16
C SER A 648 -0.44 -22.62 5.31
N ILE A 649 0.40 -23.21 6.17
CA ILE A 649 1.09 -22.54 7.29
C ILE A 649 2.50 -22.08 6.87
N HIS A 650 2.94 -22.44 5.67
CA HIS A 650 4.29 -22.15 5.20
C HIS A 650 4.60 -20.64 5.19
N GLU A 651 3.60 -19.81 4.82
CA GLU A 651 3.75 -18.35 4.82
C GLU A 651 4.01 -17.81 6.25
N TRP A 652 3.39 -18.38 7.28
CA TRP A 652 3.64 -18.00 8.67
C TRP A 652 5.08 -18.33 9.09
N TRP A 653 5.55 -19.54 8.78
CA TRP A 653 6.94 -19.93 9.05
C TRP A 653 7.94 -19.02 8.32
N PHE A 654 7.69 -18.75 7.03
CA PHE A 654 8.53 -17.88 6.22
C PHE A 654 8.63 -16.47 6.84
N ARG A 655 7.51 -15.85 7.20
CA ARG A 655 7.50 -14.50 7.81
C ARG A 655 8.18 -14.46 9.17
N TRP A 656 7.95 -15.48 10.00
CA TRP A 656 8.58 -15.59 11.32
C TRP A 656 10.11 -15.77 11.21
N LYS A 657 10.57 -16.60 10.26
CA LYS A 657 11.99 -16.92 10.05
C LYS A 657 12.83 -15.69 9.68
N LEU A 658 12.27 -14.74 8.92
CA LEU A 658 13.02 -13.60 8.40
C LEU A 658 13.54 -12.64 9.48
N ASP A 659 12.80 -12.40 10.57
CA ASP A 659 13.19 -11.42 11.62
C ASP A 659 13.41 -12.07 12.99
N ARG A 660 13.69 -13.38 13.01
CA ARG A 660 13.76 -14.22 14.22
C ARG A 660 14.69 -13.73 15.34
N PHE A 661 15.77 -13.02 15.00
CA PHE A 661 16.73 -12.50 15.99
C PHE A 661 16.46 -11.05 16.43
N ALA A 662 15.56 -10.33 15.77
CA ALA A 662 15.34 -8.90 16.04
C ALA A 662 14.89 -8.64 17.48
N VAL A 663 13.97 -9.47 18.00
CA VAL A 663 13.39 -9.29 19.34
C VAL A 663 14.40 -9.56 20.45
N ILE A 664 15.14 -10.67 20.36
CA ILE A 664 16.15 -11.02 21.37
C ILE A 664 17.28 -9.98 21.41
N ASN A 665 17.68 -9.45 20.25
CA ASN A 665 18.63 -8.35 20.18
C ASN A 665 18.09 -7.07 20.86
N GLY A 666 16.79 -6.79 20.73
CA GLY A 666 16.13 -5.69 21.45
C GLY A 666 16.12 -5.87 22.96
N MET A 667 15.86 -7.10 23.44
CA MET A 667 15.93 -7.44 24.87
C MET A 667 17.37 -7.35 25.42
N LEU A 668 18.35 -7.84 24.66
CA LEU A 668 19.76 -7.77 25.03
C LEU A 668 20.26 -6.33 25.08
N PHE A 669 19.89 -5.52 24.08
CA PHE A 669 20.22 -4.09 24.06
C PHE A 669 19.61 -3.36 25.27
N ALA A 670 18.35 -3.65 25.62
CA ALA A 670 17.74 -3.09 26.82
C ALA A 670 18.50 -3.45 28.10
N LEU A 671 18.92 -4.71 28.24
CA LEU A 671 19.74 -5.15 29.38
C LEU A 671 21.07 -4.40 29.44
N VAL A 672 21.80 -4.33 28.32
CA VAL A 672 23.09 -3.62 28.22
C VAL A 672 22.93 -2.15 28.54
N TYR A 673 21.93 -1.48 27.96
CA TYR A 673 21.64 -0.07 28.23
C TYR A 673 21.36 0.19 29.72
N LEU A 674 20.52 -0.61 30.36
CA LEU A 674 20.17 -0.45 31.77
C LEU A 674 21.36 -0.72 32.70
N VAL A 675 22.25 -1.66 32.34
CA VAL A 675 23.51 -1.90 33.07
C VAL A 675 24.47 -0.73 32.90
N LEU A 676 24.65 -0.21 31.68
CA LEU A 676 25.50 0.95 31.41
C LEU A 676 25.02 2.22 32.13
N GLN A 677 23.71 2.44 32.17
CA GLN A 677 23.10 3.55 32.91
C GLN A 677 23.39 3.43 34.42
N LYS A 678 23.32 2.22 34.97
CA LYS A 678 23.66 1.97 36.38
C LYS A 678 25.14 2.20 36.69
N CYS A 679 26.04 1.80 35.78
CA CYS A 679 27.48 2.02 35.93
C CYS A 679 27.89 3.50 35.74
N GLN A 680 26.94 4.42 35.49
CA GLN A 680 27.18 5.83 35.18
C GLN A 680 28.18 6.08 34.04
N LEU A 681 28.29 5.11 33.12
CA LEU A 681 29.16 5.21 31.94
C LEU A 681 28.53 6.08 30.83
N LEU A 682 27.24 6.41 30.95
CA LEU A 682 26.49 7.22 29.99
C LEU A 682 26.33 8.64 30.53
N SER A 683 26.82 9.64 29.79
CA SER A 683 26.45 11.04 30.06
C SER A 683 25.12 11.34 29.36
N GLU A 684 24.05 11.48 30.15
CA GLU A 684 22.72 11.88 29.67
C GLU A 684 22.46 13.39 29.83
N GLY A 685 23.52 14.21 29.93
CA GLY A 685 23.43 15.67 29.96
C GLY A 685 22.88 16.27 28.65
N LYS A 686 22.21 17.43 28.75
CA LYS A 686 21.74 18.19 27.58
C LYS A 686 22.94 18.69 26.78
N GLY A 687 23.04 18.28 25.51
CA GLY A 687 24.10 18.71 24.59
C GLY A 687 25.43 17.96 24.73
N GLU A 688 25.64 17.18 25.79
CA GLU A 688 26.85 16.37 25.95
C GLU A 688 26.80 15.07 25.13
N PRO A 689 27.95 14.59 24.61
CA PRO A 689 28.03 13.29 23.95
C PRO A 689 27.76 12.15 24.93
N LEU A 690 27.19 11.05 24.42
CA LEU A 690 26.75 9.91 25.23
C LEU A 690 27.89 9.25 26.03
N PHE A 691 29.10 9.24 25.47
CA PHE A 691 30.32 8.70 26.06
C PHE A 691 31.43 9.75 26.01
N SER A 692 32.59 9.45 26.60
CA SER A 692 33.81 10.25 26.41
C SER A 692 34.05 10.55 24.92
N ASN A 693 34.46 11.77 24.58
CA ASN A 693 34.59 12.26 23.20
C ASN A 693 35.35 11.29 22.27
N LYS A 694 36.42 10.65 22.75
CA LYS A 694 37.21 9.68 21.97
C LYS A 694 36.38 8.44 21.58
N ILE A 695 35.65 7.88 22.55
CA ILE A 695 34.81 6.70 22.35
C ILE A 695 33.60 7.07 21.49
N SER A 696 32.97 8.19 21.79
CA SER A 696 31.84 8.76 21.05
C SER A 696 32.16 8.92 19.55
N ASN A 697 33.29 9.55 19.21
CA ASN A 697 33.68 9.75 17.82
C ASN A 697 34.04 8.44 17.11
N CYS A 698 34.72 7.51 17.79
CA CYS A 698 35.03 6.18 17.24
C CYS A 698 33.76 5.38 16.94
N LEU A 699 32.83 5.30 17.91
CA LEU A 699 31.57 4.59 17.74
C LEU A 699 30.69 5.24 16.66
N LEU A 700 30.68 6.58 16.57
CA LEU A 700 29.95 7.28 15.51
C LEU A 700 30.53 6.96 14.13
N PHE A 701 31.87 6.98 13.97
CA PHE A 701 32.53 6.61 12.72
C PHE A 701 32.21 5.17 12.31
N VAL A 702 32.37 4.21 13.22
CA VAL A 702 32.04 2.80 12.97
C VAL A 702 30.56 2.65 12.59
N SER A 703 29.66 3.37 13.26
CA SER A 703 28.23 3.32 12.95
C SER A 703 27.91 3.85 11.56
N VAL A 704 28.52 4.97 11.15
CA VAL A 704 28.32 5.55 9.80
C VAL A 704 28.89 4.62 8.73
N VAL A 705 30.11 4.11 8.91
CA VAL A 705 30.72 3.14 7.97
C VAL A 705 29.85 1.90 7.87
N SER A 706 29.38 1.36 8.99
CA SER A 706 28.50 0.20 8.99
C SER A 706 27.18 0.45 8.28
N PHE A 707 26.59 1.64 8.47
CA PHE A 707 25.33 2.03 7.82
C PHE A 707 25.48 2.11 6.29
N MET A 708 26.63 2.62 5.82
CA MET A 708 26.96 2.72 4.40
C MET A 708 27.26 1.37 3.78
N THR A 709 28.06 0.53 4.45
CA THR A 709 28.41 -0.83 3.98
C THR A 709 27.16 -1.69 3.80
N TYR A 710 26.17 -1.60 4.70
CA TYR A 710 24.88 -2.28 4.52
C TYR A 710 24.15 -1.82 3.25
N SER A 711 24.15 -0.51 2.98
CA SER A 711 23.48 0.05 1.79
C SER A 711 24.15 -0.39 0.49
N ILE A 712 25.48 -0.50 0.49
CA ILE A 712 26.24 -1.04 -0.63
C ILE A 712 25.92 -2.54 -0.81
N TRP A 713 25.92 -3.33 0.26
CA TRP A 713 25.57 -4.75 0.20
C TRP A 713 24.15 -4.98 -0.33
N ALA A 714 23.16 -4.22 0.16
CA ALA A 714 21.77 -4.28 -0.31
C ALA A 714 21.63 -3.89 -1.78
N SER A 715 22.50 -3.02 -2.29
CA SER A 715 22.54 -2.63 -3.71
C SER A 715 23.17 -3.71 -4.60
N SER A 716 24.10 -4.49 -4.05
CA SER A 716 24.77 -5.60 -4.74
C SER A 716 23.97 -6.93 -4.71
N CYS A 717 22.81 -6.94 -4.06
CA CYS A 717 21.93 -8.11 -3.96
C CYS A 717 21.27 -8.46 -5.31
N LYS A 718 21.56 -9.64 -5.85
CA LYS A 718 20.99 -10.12 -7.12
C LYS A 718 19.60 -10.76 -6.94
N ASN A 719 19.45 -11.59 -5.91
CA ASN A 719 18.24 -12.41 -5.69
C ASN A 719 17.61 -12.13 -4.31
N LYS A 720 16.27 -12.10 -4.26
CA LYS A 720 15.53 -11.94 -3.00
C LYS A 720 15.76 -13.09 -2.02
N THR A 721 15.90 -14.31 -2.52
CA THR A 721 16.09 -15.53 -1.72
C THR A 721 17.39 -15.47 -0.93
N GLU A 722 18.52 -15.29 -1.60
CA GLU A 722 19.85 -15.19 -0.98
C GLU A 722 19.92 -14.05 0.06
N CYS A 723 19.38 -12.88 -0.27
CA CYS A 723 19.42 -11.74 0.64
C CYS A 723 18.48 -11.90 1.84
N ASN A 724 17.36 -12.59 1.68
CA ASN A 724 16.47 -12.96 2.78
C ASN A 724 17.13 -13.95 3.76
N GLU A 725 18.04 -14.81 3.30
CA GLU A 725 18.76 -15.74 4.18
C GLU A 725 19.79 -15.03 5.07
N MET A 726 20.46 -14.00 4.53
CA MET A 726 21.46 -13.22 5.25
C MET A 726 20.87 -12.12 6.16
N HIS A 727 19.69 -11.60 5.82
CA HIS A 727 19.00 -10.51 6.54
C HIS A 727 18.88 -10.71 8.07
N PRO A 728 18.48 -11.89 8.60
CA PRO A 728 18.35 -12.10 10.05
C PRO A 728 19.64 -11.80 10.83
N TYR A 729 20.81 -12.02 10.22
CA TYR A 729 22.12 -11.87 10.85
C TYR A 729 22.64 -10.44 10.74
N ILE A 730 22.41 -9.78 9.61
CA ILE A 730 22.97 -8.46 9.29
C ILE A 730 22.07 -7.33 9.83
N SER A 731 20.76 -7.53 9.90
CA SER A 731 19.78 -6.48 10.26
C SER A 731 20.05 -5.81 11.61
N VAL A 732 20.54 -6.55 12.61
CA VAL A 732 20.87 -6.00 13.93
C VAL A 732 21.97 -4.94 13.87
N VAL A 733 22.96 -5.14 13.00
CA VAL A 733 24.09 -4.21 12.85
C VAL A 733 23.57 -2.85 12.38
N GLN A 734 22.63 -2.86 11.43
CA GLN A 734 22.02 -1.64 10.92
C GLN A 734 21.15 -0.92 11.96
N ILE A 735 20.40 -1.69 12.76
CA ILE A 735 19.56 -1.13 13.84
C ILE A 735 20.43 -0.48 14.92
N LEU A 736 21.50 -1.14 15.35
CA LEU A 736 22.44 -0.60 16.34
C LEU A 736 23.17 0.63 15.82
N ALA A 737 23.63 0.61 14.56
CA ALA A 737 24.25 1.77 13.91
C ALA A 737 23.30 2.99 13.90
N PHE A 738 22.02 2.78 13.56
CA PHE A 738 21.02 3.86 13.60
C PHE A 738 20.83 4.43 15.01
N ILE A 739 20.72 3.57 16.03
CA ILE A 739 20.57 4.01 17.43
C ILE A 739 21.77 4.85 17.86
N LEU A 740 22.99 4.42 17.52
CA LEU A 740 24.22 5.13 17.87
C LEU A 740 24.31 6.47 17.14
N ILE A 741 24.06 6.53 15.83
CA ILE A 741 24.05 7.78 15.05
C ILE A 741 23.05 8.79 15.64
N ARG A 742 21.86 8.32 16.04
CA ARG A 742 20.79 9.19 16.57
C ARG A 742 21.04 9.68 18.00
N ASN A 743 21.74 8.91 18.83
CA ASN A 743 21.86 9.15 20.28
C ASN A 743 23.26 9.56 20.77
N ILE A 744 24.33 9.30 20.01
CA ILE A 744 25.68 9.71 20.40
C ILE A 744 25.81 11.25 20.43
N PRO A 745 25.40 12.00 19.38
CA PRO A 745 25.48 13.45 19.42
C PRO A 745 24.41 14.04 20.35
N GLY A 746 24.84 14.81 21.35
CA GLY A 746 23.94 15.39 22.35
C GLY A 746 22.86 16.31 21.78
N TYR A 747 23.16 17.02 20.67
CA TYR A 747 22.19 17.86 19.96
C TYR A 747 21.08 17.01 19.34
N ALA A 748 21.44 15.91 18.66
CA ALA A 748 20.49 15.03 18.02
C ALA A 748 19.58 14.42 19.08
N ARG A 749 20.15 13.91 20.18
CA ARG A 749 19.38 13.33 21.29
C ARG A 749 18.39 14.31 21.94
N SER A 750 18.66 15.61 21.88
CA SER A 750 17.81 16.64 22.48
C SER A 750 16.72 17.16 21.54
N LEU A 751 16.70 16.73 20.28
CA LEU A 751 15.72 17.12 19.27
C LEU A 751 14.87 15.93 18.85
N TYR A 752 13.59 16.16 18.58
CA TYR A 752 12.69 15.17 17.98
C TYR A 752 11.71 15.84 17.02
N SER A 753 11.20 15.09 16.03
CA SER A 753 10.18 15.60 15.12
C SER A 753 8.77 15.34 15.68
N SER A 754 8.03 16.40 16.01
CA SER A 754 6.66 16.28 16.53
C SER A 754 5.69 15.74 15.48
N PHE A 755 5.94 16.05 14.20
CA PHE A 755 5.23 15.46 13.06
C PHE A 755 5.37 13.93 13.02
N PHE A 756 6.60 13.40 13.02
CA PHE A 756 6.79 11.95 13.02
C PHE A 756 6.30 11.30 14.31
N ALA A 757 6.52 11.93 15.47
CA ALA A 757 6.04 11.38 16.73
C ALA A 757 4.50 11.27 16.77
N TRP A 758 3.78 12.19 16.12
CA TRP A 758 2.32 12.10 15.98
C TRP A 758 1.88 10.88 15.17
N PHE A 759 2.50 10.64 14.01
CA PHE A 759 2.26 9.44 13.20
C PHE A 759 2.65 8.15 13.94
N GLY A 760 3.70 8.19 14.76
CA GLY A 760 4.13 7.05 15.59
C GLY A 760 3.11 6.59 16.62
N LYS A 761 2.27 7.51 17.13
CA LYS A 761 1.22 7.19 18.11
C LYS A 761 0.06 6.39 17.50
N ILE A 762 -0.16 6.53 16.19
CA ILE A 762 -1.24 5.89 15.41
C ILE A 762 -0.69 4.91 14.36
N SER A 763 0.56 4.45 14.51
CA SER A 763 1.28 3.72 13.45
C SER A 763 0.64 2.38 13.11
N LEU A 764 0.10 1.67 14.10
CA LEU A 764 -0.55 0.38 13.91
C LEU A 764 -1.84 0.53 13.09
N GLU A 765 -2.67 1.51 13.45
CA GLU A 765 -3.92 1.80 12.75
C GLU A 765 -3.66 2.23 11.31
N LEU A 766 -2.64 3.06 11.08
CA LEU A 766 -2.19 3.42 9.73
C LEU A 766 -1.73 2.20 8.92
N PHE A 767 -0.94 1.31 9.54
CA PHE A 767 -0.47 0.10 8.88
C PHE A 767 -1.64 -0.79 8.42
N ILE A 768 -2.68 -0.91 9.23
CA ILE A 768 -3.82 -1.79 8.92
C ILE A 768 -4.79 -1.11 7.94
N CYS A 769 -5.07 0.19 8.11
CA CYS A 769 -6.00 0.91 7.23
C CYS A 769 -5.52 1.02 5.78
N GLN A 770 -4.21 0.94 5.53
CA GLN A 770 -3.66 1.04 4.18
C GLN A 770 -4.24 -0.04 3.25
N TYR A 771 -4.54 -1.23 3.80
CA TYR A 771 -5.03 -2.40 3.07
C TYR A 771 -6.37 -2.14 2.37
N HIS A 772 -7.18 -1.20 2.86
CA HIS A 772 -8.55 -0.98 2.38
C HIS A 772 -8.85 0.46 1.95
N ILE A 773 -7.98 1.44 2.26
CA ILE A 773 -8.17 2.83 1.82
C ILE A 773 -7.24 3.21 0.66
N TRP A 774 -5.98 2.78 0.70
CA TRP A 774 -5.02 3.05 -0.37
C TRP A 774 -4.86 1.87 -1.31
N LEU A 775 -4.85 0.67 -0.75
CA LEU A 775 -4.73 -0.57 -1.50
C LEU A 775 -6.11 -1.17 -1.76
N ALA A 776 -6.20 -1.92 -2.86
CA ALA A 776 -7.40 -2.64 -3.26
C ALA A 776 -7.05 -4.06 -3.74
N ALA A 777 -8.06 -4.93 -3.84
CA ALA A 777 -7.91 -6.33 -4.28
C ALA A 777 -6.80 -7.05 -3.51
N ASP A 778 -6.94 -7.04 -2.18
CA ASP A 778 -6.03 -7.72 -1.26
C ASP A 778 -4.55 -7.33 -1.46
N THR A 779 -4.28 -6.03 -1.55
CA THR A 779 -2.96 -5.39 -1.73
C THR A 779 -2.32 -5.45 -3.12
N LYS A 780 -3.02 -5.99 -4.12
CA LYS A 780 -2.50 -6.08 -5.49
C LYS A 780 -2.67 -4.79 -6.28
N GLY A 781 -3.70 -4.02 -5.96
CA GLY A 781 -4.04 -2.75 -6.60
C GLY A 781 -3.93 -1.53 -5.72
N ILE A 782 -4.18 -0.38 -6.35
CA ILE A 782 -4.39 0.93 -5.74
C ILE A 782 -5.87 1.30 -5.91
N LEU A 783 -6.47 1.84 -4.86
CA LEU A 783 -7.83 2.35 -4.91
C LEU A 783 -7.88 3.74 -5.55
N VAL A 784 -8.79 3.94 -6.49
CA VAL A 784 -8.98 5.21 -7.20
C VAL A 784 -10.33 5.80 -6.82
N LEU A 785 -10.28 6.79 -5.93
CA LEU A 785 -11.43 7.59 -5.51
C LEU A 785 -11.74 8.72 -6.52
N ILE A 786 -10.72 9.26 -7.18
CA ILE A 786 -10.86 10.34 -8.17
C ILE A 786 -10.19 9.91 -9.48
N PRO A 787 -10.96 9.59 -10.52
CA PRO A 787 -10.40 9.18 -11.81
C PRO A 787 -9.72 10.34 -12.53
N GLY A 788 -8.75 10.03 -13.38
CA GLY A 788 -8.08 10.98 -14.28
C GLY A 788 -6.94 11.81 -13.66
N ASN A 789 -6.91 12.03 -12.33
CA ASN A 789 -5.84 12.79 -11.67
C ASN A 789 -5.20 12.03 -10.49
N PRO A 790 -4.04 11.36 -10.70
CA PRO A 790 -3.37 10.56 -9.67
C PRO A 790 -2.95 11.37 -8.44
N SER A 791 -2.45 12.60 -8.63
CA SER A 791 -1.98 13.44 -7.53
C SER A 791 -3.13 13.84 -6.61
N LEU A 792 -4.26 14.26 -7.20
CA LEU A 792 -5.46 14.62 -6.44
C LEU A 792 -6.07 13.41 -5.72
N ASN A 793 -6.07 12.23 -6.37
CA ASN A 793 -6.49 10.98 -5.75
C ASN A 793 -5.65 10.66 -4.51
N ILE A 794 -4.32 10.75 -4.60
CA ILE A 794 -3.41 10.51 -3.47
C ILE A 794 -3.65 11.54 -2.36
N THR A 795 -3.79 12.83 -2.66
CA THR A 795 -4.02 13.87 -1.64
C THR A 795 -5.32 13.64 -0.87
N ILE A 796 -6.44 13.42 -1.57
CA ILE A 796 -7.75 13.25 -0.93
C ILE A 796 -7.85 11.92 -0.20
N SER A 797 -7.37 10.82 -0.80
CA SER A 797 -7.34 9.53 -0.13
C SER A 797 -6.44 9.54 1.11
N SER A 798 -5.28 10.22 1.06
CA SER A 798 -4.38 10.38 2.23
C SER A 798 -5.04 11.17 3.36
N PHE A 799 -5.77 12.23 3.03
CA PHE A 799 -6.51 13.01 4.02
C PHE A 799 -7.59 12.18 4.72
N ILE A 800 -8.39 11.43 3.95
CA ILE A 800 -9.41 10.53 4.48
C ILE A 800 -8.75 9.44 5.34
N PHE A 801 -7.69 8.82 4.81
CA PHE A 801 -6.92 7.75 5.45
C PHE A 801 -6.42 8.14 6.85
N VAL A 802 -5.75 9.29 6.96
CA VAL A 802 -5.21 9.77 8.24
C VAL A 802 -6.33 10.08 9.24
N CYS A 803 -7.43 10.69 8.79
CA CYS A 803 -8.58 10.99 9.65
C CYS A 803 -9.23 9.71 10.20
N VAL A 804 -9.40 8.69 9.35
CA VAL A 804 -9.98 7.39 9.73
C VAL A 804 -9.06 6.64 10.69
N ALA A 805 -7.76 6.55 10.40
CA ALA A 805 -6.79 5.88 11.29
C ALA A 805 -6.76 6.52 12.69
N HIS A 806 -6.79 7.85 12.75
CA HIS A 806 -6.85 8.57 14.01
C HIS A 806 -8.18 8.35 14.76
N GLU A 807 -9.32 8.26 14.07
CA GLU A 807 -10.60 7.92 14.71
C GLU A 807 -10.62 6.48 15.27
N ILE A 808 -10.10 5.52 14.52
CA ILE A 808 -9.99 4.12 14.96
C ILE A 808 -9.11 4.00 16.22
N SER A 809 -8.01 4.76 16.28
CA SER A 809 -7.14 4.74 17.46
C SER A 809 -7.88 5.25 18.71
N GLN A 810 -8.73 6.27 18.57
CA GLN A 810 -9.57 6.74 19.68
C GLN A 810 -10.62 5.69 20.09
N ILE A 811 -11.33 5.11 19.12
CA ILE A 811 -12.33 4.05 19.35
C ILE A 811 -11.69 2.86 20.08
N THR A 812 -10.51 2.42 19.64
CA THR A 812 -9.81 1.27 20.21
C THR A 812 -9.43 1.54 21.68
N ASN A 813 -8.95 2.75 21.99
CA ASN A 813 -8.60 3.12 23.36
C ASN A 813 -9.84 3.22 24.27
N ASP A 814 -10.95 3.79 23.79
CA ASP A 814 -12.20 3.89 24.53
C ASP A 814 -12.80 2.51 24.81
N LEU A 815 -12.80 1.63 23.81
CA LEU A 815 -13.29 0.25 23.95
C LEU A 815 -12.39 -0.60 24.82
N ALA A 816 -11.06 -0.40 24.80
CA ALA A 816 -10.14 -1.15 25.66
C ALA A 816 -10.42 -0.93 27.15
N GLN A 817 -10.73 0.31 27.55
CA GLN A 817 -11.07 0.64 28.94
C GLN A 817 -12.37 -0.04 29.41
N VAL A 818 -13.30 -0.27 28.48
CA VAL A 818 -14.60 -0.87 28.79
C VAL A 818 -14.55 -2.38 28.69
N ALA A 819 -13.85 -2.95 27.70
CA ALA A 819 -13.75 -4.38 27.48
C ALA A 819 -12.92 -5.07 28.56
N ILE A 820 -11.87 -4.42 29.06
CA ILE A 820 -10.90 -5.00 29.99
C ILE A 820 -11.07 -4.36 31.37
N PRO A 821 -11.79 -5.00 32.29
CA PRO A 821 -11.95 -4.49 33.65
C PRO A 821 -10.64 -4.68 34.42
N LYS A 822 -10.36 -3.75 35.36
CA LYS A 822 -9.17 -3.81 36.22
C LYS A 822 -9.19 -4.99 37.19
N GLU A 823 -10.39 -5.43 37.58
CA GLU A 823 -10.58 -6.56 38.49
C GLU A 823 -10.42 -7.90 37.74
N THR A 824 -9.75 -8.86 38.38
CA THR A 824 -9.39 -10.15 37.76
C THR A 824 -10.58 -11.07 37.52
N ALA A 825 -11.55 -11.12 38.44
CA ALA A 825 -12.74 -11.96 38.31
C ALA A 825 -13.63 -11.59 37.11
N PRO A 826 -14.06 -10.32 36.92
CA PRO A 826 -14.81 -9.93 35.74
C PRO A 826 -13.96 -9.99 34.46
N LEU A 827 -12.64 -9.80 34.55
CA LEU A 827 -11.73 -9.97 33.42
C LEU A 827 -11.74 -11.41 32.92
N LEU A 828 -11.61 -12.39 33.83
CA LEU A 828 -11.60 -13.81 33.47
C LEU A 828 -12.93 -14.24 32.83
N LYS A 829 -14.07 -13.77 33.37
CA LYS A 829 -15.40 -14.04 32.78
C LYS A 829 -15.50 -13.53 31.34
N ARG A 830 -14.99 -12.33 31.07
CA ARG A 830 -15.00 -11.74 29.72
C ARG A 830 -14.02 -12.40 28.77
N LEU A 831 -12.85 -12.80 29.25
CA LEU A 831 -11.90 -13.60 28.47
C LEU A 831 -12.49 -14.95 28.08
N LEU A 832 -13.19 -15.61 29.00
CA LEU A 832 -13.88 -16.87 28.72
C LEU A 832 -14.99 -16.67 27.68
N ALA A 833 -15.79 -15.60 27.80
CA ALA A 833 -16.78 -15.24 26.79
C ALA A 833 -16.15 -14.96 25.41
N ALA A 834 -15.02 -14.24 25.37
CA ALA A 834 -14.30 -13.96 24.13
C ALA A 834 -13.70 -15.24 23.51
N ALA A 835 -13.19 -16.17 24.31
CA ALA A 835 -12.68 -17.45 23.86
C ALA A 835 -13.80 -18.32 23.27
N VAL A 836 -14.96 -18.39 23.94
CA VAL A 836 -16.16 -19.08 23.42
C VAL A 836 -16.60 -18.47 22.10
N PHE A 837 -16.68 -17.13 22.03
CA PHE A 837 -17.03 -16.42 20.80
C PHE A 837 -16.06 -16.75 19.65
N LEU A 838 -14.74 -16.73 19.92
CA LEU A 838 -13.73 -17.08 18.92
C LEU A 838 -13.90 -18.53 18.43
N VAL A 839 -14.11 -19.49 19.33
CA VAL A 839 -14.34 -20.90 18.95
C VAL A 839 -15.58 -21.04 18.07
N VAL A 840 -16.70 -20.37 18.42
CA VAL A 840 -17.92 -20.39 17.61
C VAL A 840 -17.66 -19.82 16.20
N VAL A 841 -16.96 -18.69 16.09
CA VAL A 841 -16.60 -18.10 14.79
C VAL A 841 -15.73 -19.05 13.97
N LEU A 842 -14.74 -19.70 14.59
CA LEU A 842 -13.85 -20.65 13.91
C LEU A 842 -14.62 -21.89 13.42
N VAL A 843 -15.57 -22.40 14.21
CA VAL A 843 -16.43 -23.52 13.81
C VAL A 843 -17.35 -23.12 12.66
N LEU A 844 -17.95 -21.93 12.69
CA LEU A 844 -18.78 -21.41 11.59
C LEU A 844 -17.98 -21.28 10.29
N SER A 845 -16.76 -20.74 10.38
CA SER A 845 -15.86 -20.60 9.23
C SER A 845 -15.48 -21.96 8.63
N GLN A 846 -15.18 -22.96 9.48
CA GLN A 846 -14.93 -24.33 9.02
C GLN A 846 -16.15 -24.96 8.34
N TRP A 847 -17.35 -24.73 8.89
CA TRP A 847 -18.59 -25.25 8.31
C TRP A 847 -18.85 -24.66 6.93
N GLU A 848 -18.64 -23.35 6.75
CA GLU A 848 -18.80 -22.67 5.46
C GLU A 848 -17.78 -23.16 4.41
N GLN A 849 -16.53 -23.40 4.81
CA GLN A 849 -15.51 -24.00 3.93
C GLN A 849 -15.89 -25.42 3.48
N ASN A 850 -16.45 -26.23 4.40
CA ASN A 850 -16.87 -27.60 4.09
C ASN A 850 -18.16 -27.65 3.26
N ALA A 851 -19.05 -26.66 3.37
CA ALA A 851 -20.30 -26.59 2.60
C ALA A 851 -20.12 -26.00 1.19
N GLY A 852 -19.00 -25.32 0.93
CA GLY A 852 -18.65 -24.75 -0.38
C GLY A 852 -17.81 -25.66 -1.28
N HIS A 853 -17.33 -26.80 -0.76
CA HIS A 853 -16.80 -27.93 -1.52
C HIS A 853 -17.91 -28.94 -1.80
#